data_AF-A0A1Y1X7T8-F1
#
_entry.id   AF-A0A1Y1X7T8-F1
#
_cell.length_a   1.000
_cell.length_b   1.000
_cell.length_c   1.000
_cell.angle_alpha   90.00
_cell.angle_beta   90.00
_cell.angle_gamma   90.00
#
_symmetry.space_group_name_H-M   'P 1'
#
loop_
_entity.id
_entity.type
_entity.pdbx_description
1 polymer ?
#
loop_
_entity_poly.entity_id
_entity_poly.type
_entity_poly.pdbx_seq_one_letter_code
_entity_poly.pdbx_strand_id
1 'polypeptide(L)'
;MHLIKYNLIPFLWIIFKILSIVNANTINISDSESFESELTKCKENEIGKAKLIITKNITLTHQIKIKCQKKVNIDIEGENKNIHINQKFYNRNNNNNNNYMMILNKFDEINIKNIKFDGNVYYNNIKNLSIDSLFITGNIYIKDSSISLNGVNIVSKDYKTEPVALKLINSKGSISNLNINASSEINYAIYTEDSSIKFYTINLTGSLDKIVHKEPNLHRCVSFIRSVNEIWNATIWNFGDFNTYHGYMINLMNSKCIIKNCTIHDGYSSSDPIYVDETSVLMISNSKIYNIYSNTTIATVRNIGVTDINGLEIYNDLNTNYYLDLPIWKISASLGSYQSANMTVSNLYAHDLKVNSVLFLLDYASITALNVTIENIELYRYGAPFSTYNTKKGIFQLENITIKNIIQRGEIECGIFFWQTSTTAVTVKNATVDFGMAESRKSMVIYYDASDKSEMNLTNVEFRNIHINDNIIEFRKGNSLSLNNVKFINCSTDTAILRVKRYGENISLKDIYVENFNNDISYDNITSSIEQISSTFMDRENTKSIDITNITMKNSTFYELFHQNAAINVLIKNGNFENNIFYNSAINIITNFNSKFMIENTIFKSNVAKDGTIISNKDVYNNNNKYSYFKNCTFENNIAKNRGGIIYSIGDSSELIFRNCKFINNSATIGSISYSRTKDYEPKFIPDIYSSSDNVLLNGKSYGGPFVTNPTKVICQDLNKYSFYSGESIDSISYELIFFQVTASSVESNSNSHIKLKGKTQSFCWNDSCSLNDISIIADKGTYNIIFEIIKYGNLNQFNSKKNFTITVNKCPVNEDDYLKSKYYVKNIDDDNIKSCILKKCDYDCKNDGICIEKNKCQCRIGWKGDLCQIHPSYTTILILRHIYFFFGLIELILVLILIYITIYFKNLKEVKLAKPFFMLSILLGIVLELCIIFLVYFTPSKNLCLTILWFRYMGNAFIYGSILVKCYQISNIYNTRKFKVISNRKARVFYFIIVIIHFAILIIWTFIDNKDYVDHSYTKDGEEYLYCKNRVTSFIGNIISLIFIIVGFNEIYITRYIPKNFKEPLGVPMYIYTFFILTDMFVTYYSKNLSPDTIKSLQCISTLIFCPVIVYNLNYKKLNGVINYCYSVITNDYENNGNERVKQNMEITNNIYKSKVIENNRYSVISSINWA
;
A
#
# COMPACT_ATOMS: atom_id res chain seq x y z
N MET A 1 -61.28 -68.43 -74.99
CA MET A 1 -60.53 -68.90 -76.17
C MET A 1 -59.99 -67.65 -76.88
N HIS A 2 -58.66 -67.55 -76.99
CA HIS A 2 -57.91 -66.59 -77.82
C HIS A 2 -57.95 -65.06 -77.52
N LEU A 3 -56.78 -64.59 -77.07
CA LEU A 3 -55.96 -63.51 -77.64
C LEU A 3 -56.48 -62.05 -77.72
N ILE A 4 -55.66 -61.20 -77.09
CA ILE A 4 -55.12 -59.92 -77.59
C ILE A 4 -56.00 -58.66 -77.46
N LYS A 5 -55.33 -57.67 -76.85
CA LYS A 5 -55.40 -56.20 -77.01
C LYS A 5 -56.16 -55.37 -75.96
N TYR A 6 -55.32 -54.66 -75.19
CA TYR A 6 -55.45 -53.32 -74.60
C TYR A 6 -55.67 -53.16 -73.09
N ASN A 7 -54.62 -52.54 -72.49
CA ASN A 7 -54.60 -51.50 -71.45
C ASN A 7 -55.14 -51.76 -70.03
N LEU A 8 -54.22 -52.10 -69.13
CA LEU A 8 -54.25 -51.68 -67.71
C LEU A 8 -52.83 -51.77 -67.09
N ILE A 9 -51.92 -50.90 -67.53
CA ILE A 9 -50.59 -50.69 -66.90
C ILE A 9 -50.37 -49.19 -66.60
N PRO A 10 -51.19 -48.58 -65.71
CA PRO A 10 -50.67 -47.53 -64.84
C PRO A 10 -50.80 -47.82 -63.33
N PHE A 11 -51.47 -48.90 -62.92
CA PHE A 11 -51.77 -49.16 -61.50
C PHE A 11 -50.71 -50.03 -60.78
N LEU A 12 -49.96 -50.85 -61.53
CA LEU A 12 -48.93 -51.75 -60.96
C LEU A 12 -47.55 -51.08 -60.76
N TRP A 13 -47.28 -49.94 -61.42
CA TRP A 13 -46.02 -49.20 -61.23
C TRP A 13 -46.04 -48.29 -59.99
N ILE A 14 -47.23 -47.92 -59.51
CA ILE A 14 -47.41 -47.14 -58.28
C ILE A 14 -47.31 -48.06 -57.05
N ILE A 15 -47.81 -49.30 -57.12
CA ILE A 15 -47.71 -50.26 -56.00
C ILE A 15 -46.25 -50.72 -55.77
N PHE A 16 -45.44 -50.89 -56.83
CA PHE A 16 -44.01 -51.22 -56.67
C PHE A 16 -43.16 -50.05 -56.16
N LYS A 17 -43.57 -48.79 -56.40
CA LYS A 17 -42.88 -47.59 -55.89
C LYS A 17 -43.35 -47.19 -54.49
N ILE A 18 -44.55 -47.60 -54.09
CA ILE A 18 -45.08 -47.46 -52.72
C ILE A 18 -44.53 -48.55 -51.79
N LEU A 19 -44.13 -49.73 -52.31
CA LEU A 19 -43.47 -50.78 -51.51
C LEU A 19 -41.95 -50.61 -51.34
N SER A 20 -41.31 -49.65 -52.02
CA SER A 20 -39.87 -49.37 -51.86
C SER A 20 -39.58 -48.11 -51.02
N ILE A 21 -40.59 -47.56 -50.35
CA ILE A 21 -40.46 -46.43 -49.43
C ILE A 21 -41.05 -46.90 -48.11
N VAL A 22 -40.24 -46.81 -47.05
CA VAL A 22 -40.50 -47.33 -45.70
C VAL A 22 -40.21 -48.83 -45.53
N ASN A 23 -38.92 -49.15 -45.45
CA ASN A 23 -38.45 -50.00 -44.36
C ASN A 23 -37.05 -49.51 -43.98
N ALA A 24 -36.93 -48.84 -42.84
CA ALA A 24 -35.63 -48.79 -42.17
C ALA A 24 -35.32 -50.24 -41.82
N ASN A 25 -34.31 -50.83 -42.48
CA ASN A 25 -33.83 -52.14 -42.08
C ASN A 25 -33.38 -52.01 -40.62
N THR A 26 -34.20 -52.55 -39.73
CA THR A 26 -33.92 -52.61 -38.30
C THR A 26 -33.10 -53.86 -38.07
N ILE A 27 -31.85 -53.69 -37.66
CA ILE A 27 -30.86 -54.75 -37.58
C ILE A 27 -30.41 -54.86 -36.13
N ASN A 28 -30.61 -56.04 -35.53
CA ASN A 28 -30.15 -56.31 -34.17
C ASN A 28 -28.67 -56.66 -34.19
N ILE A 29 -27.88 -55.95 -33.39
CA ILE A 29 -26.43 -56.10 -33.28
C ILE A 29 -26.09 -56.71 -31.92
N SER A 30 -25.36 -57.82 -31.93
CA SER A 30 -24.97 -58.57 -30.72
C SER A 30 -23.47 -58.64 -30.45
N ASP A 31 -22.64 -58.26 -31.42
CA ASP A 31 -21.18 -58.39 -31.40
C ASP A 31 -20.49 -57.27 -32.21
N SER A 32 -19.17 -57.16 -32.11
CA SER A 32 -18.40 -56.08 -32.76
C SER A 32 -18.28 -56.23 -34.27
N GLU A 33 -18.23 -57.46 -34.78
CA GLU A 33 -18.06 -57.74 -36.21
C GLU A 33 -19.32 -57.37 -36.98
N SER A 34 -20.50 -57.73 -36.46
CA SER A 34 -21.80 -57.31 -37.01
C SER A 34 -21.98 -55.79 -36.97
N PHE A 35 -21.57 -55.14 -35.88
CA PHE A 35 -21.63 -53.68 -35.76
C PHE A 35 -20.80 -52.96 -36.84
N GLU A 36 -19.55 -53.38 -37.02
CA GLU A 36 -18.67 -52.77 -38.02
C GLU A 36 -19.08 -53.11 -39.44
N SER A 37 -19.47 -54.36 -39.71
CA SER A 37 -19.95 -54.80 -41.02
C SER A 37 -21.11 -53.93 -41.51
N GLU A 38 -22.15 -53.74 -40.69
CA GLU A 38 -23.31 -52.90 -41.06
C GLU A 38 -22.93 -51.43 -41.28
N LEU A 39 -22.01 -50.88 -40.48
CA LEU A 39 -21.54 -49.52 -40.69
C LEU A 39 -20.69 -49.38 -41.98
N THR A 40 -19.97 -50.41 -42.40
CA THR A 40 -19.11 -50.38 -43.60
C THR A 40 -19.87 -50.48 -44.92
N LYS A 41 -21.07 -51.08 -44.94
CA LYS A 41 -21.96 -51.16 -46.14
C LYS A 41 -22.31 -49.80 -46.74
N CYS A 42 -22.13 -48.70 -45.99
CA CYS A 42 -22.27 -47.34 -46.52
C CYS A 42 -21.24 -46.99 -47.61
N LYS A 43 -20.11 -47.73 -47.71
CA LYS A 43 -19.09 -47.56 -48.76
C LYS A 43 -19.53 -48.14 -50.11
N GLU A 44 -20.38 -49.16 -50.09
CA GLU A 44 -20.78 -49.93 -51.27
C GLU A 44 -22.07 -49.41 -51.91
N ASN A 45 -22.64 -48.31 -51.39
CA ASN A 45 -23.92 -47.71 -51.78
C ASN A 45 -25.17 -48.56 -51.49
N GLU A 46 -25.09 -49.52 -50.56
CA GLU A 46 -26.20 -50.42 -50.25
C GLU A 46 -27.21 -49.86 -49.23
N ILE A 47 -26.86 -48.79 -48.50
CA ILE A 47 -27.69 -48.25 -47.41
C ILE A 47 -28.21 -46.84 -47.75
N GLY A 48 -29.54 -46.67 -47.79
CA GLY A 48 -30.21 -45.37 -47.76
C GLY A 48 -30.60 -44.92 -46.35
N LYS A 49 -31.13 -45.83 -45.53
CA LYS A 49 -31.50 -45.60 -44.11
C LYS A 49 -31.42 -46.92 -43.32
N ALA A 50 -30.65 -46.96 -42.24
CA ALA A 50 -30.48 -48.15 -41.39
C ALA A 50 -30.72 -47.82 -39.91
N LYS A 51 -31.39 -48.72 -39.17
CA LYS A 51 -31.58 -48.62 -37.72
C LYS A 51 -30.90 -49.80 -37.04
N LEU A 52 -29.83 -49.55 -36.30
CA LEU A 52 -29.03 -50.53 -35.57
C LEU A 52 -29.50 -50.58 -34.12
N ILE A 53 -30.11 -51.69 -33.69
CA ILE A 53 -30.50 -51.91 -32.29
C ILE A 53 -29.45 -52.79 -31.62
N ILE A 54 -28.71 -52.22 -30.66
CA ILE A 54 -27.68 -52.95 -29.93
C ILE A 54 -28.32 -53.66 -28.75
N THR A 55 -28.32 -54.99 -28.77
CA THR A 55 -29.00 -55.85 -27.77
C THR A 55 -28.05 -56.38 -26.70
N LYS A 56 -26.73 -56.35 -26.93
CA LYS A 56 -25.70 -56.79 -25.98
C LYS A 56 -24.53 -55.80 -25.92
N ASN A 57 -23.75 -55.86 -24.84
CA ASN A 57 -22.53 -55.07 -24.71
C ASN A 57 -21.49 -55.51 -25.76
N ILE A 58 -20.89 -54.54 -26.45
CA ILE A 58 -19.92 -54.76 -27.51
C ILE A 58 -18.54 -54.29 -27.04
N THR A 59 -17.49 -55.04 -27.37
CA THR A 59 -16.10 -54.63 -27.10
C THR A 59 -15.31 -54.55 -28.40
N LEU A 60 -14.84 -53.36 -28.75
CA LEU A 60 -14.04 -53.10 -29.93
C LEU A 60 -12.57 -53.40 -29.67
N THR A 61 -11.98 -54.22 -30.54
CA THR A 61 -10.57 -54.66 -30.47
C THR A 61 -9.64 -53.83 -31.34
N HIS A 62 -10.17 -53.00 -32.25
CA HIS A 62 -9.43 -52.00 -33.02
C HIS A 62 -10.31 -50.78 -33.33
N GLN A 63 -9.68 -49.71 -33.83
CA GLN A 63 -10.35 -48.46 -34.19
C GLN A 63 -11.25 -48.65 -35.41
N ILE A 64 -12.51 -48.22 -35.31
CA ILE A 64 -13.44 -48.19 -36.44
C ILE A 64 -13.30 -46.84 -37.17
N LYS A 65 -13.00 -46.88 -38.48
CA LYS A 65 -12.90 -45.68 -39.32
C LYS A 65 -13.76 -45.81 -40.57
N ILE A 66 -14.87 -45.08 -40.58
CA ILE A 66 -15.86 -45.10 -41.65
C ILE A 66 -15.86 -43.76 -42.40
N LYS A 67 -15.96 -43.86 -43.72
CA LYS A 67 -16.10 -42.72 -44.63
C LYS A 67 -17.06 -43.14 -45.75
N CYS A 68 -18.25 -42.58 -45.76
CA CYS A 68 -19.27 -42.91 -46.76
C CYS A 68 -19.16 -42.01 -48.00
N GLN A 69 -19.70 -42.47 -49.14
CA GLN A 69 -19.68 -41.74 -50.42
C GLN A 69 -21.04 -41.13 -50.81
N LYS A 70 -22.15 -41.50 -50.15
CA LYS A 70 -23.54 -41.08 -50.45
C LYS A 70 -24.34 -40.65 -49.21
N LYS A 71 -25.52 -40.06 -49.43
CA LYS A 71 -26.52 -39.62 -48.44
C LYS A 71 -27.04 -40.79 -47.58
N VAL A 72 -26.38 -41.07 -46.48
CA VAL A 72 -26.68 -42.21 -45.60
C VAL A 72 -27.24 -41.69 -44.28
N ASN A 73 -28.36 -42.27 -43.84
CA ASN A 73 -28.99 -42.02 -42.54
C ASN A 73 -28.84 -43.25 -41.64
N ILE A 74 -28.26 -43.09 -40.45
CA ILE A 74 -28.06 -44.18 -39.49
C ILE A 74 -28.66 -43.81 -38.13
N ASP A 75 -29.52 -44.67 -37.61
CA ASP A 75 -30.00 -44.65 -36.23
C ASP A 75 -29.26 -45.74 -35.44
N ILE A 76 -28.57 -45.39 -34.36
CA ILE A 76 -27.92 -46.34 -33.43
C ILE A 76 -28.63 -46.25 -32.09
N GLU A 77 -29.35 -47.29 -31.70
CA GLU A 77 -30.16 -47.32 -30.48
C GLU A 77 -29.79 -48.51 -29.61
N GLY A 78 -29.51 -48.27 -28.33
CA GLY A 78 -29.38 -49.34 -27.35
C GLY A 78 -30.76 -49.89 -26.99
N GLU A 79 -30.90 -51.20 -26.91
CA GLU A 79 -32.16 -51.85 -26.48
C GLU A 79 -32.62 -51.34 -25.10
N ASN A 80 -31.66 -50.95 -24.25
CA ASN A 80 -31.89 -50.23 -23.00
C ASN A 80 -30.69 -49.31 -22.68
N LYS A 81 -30.84 -48.45 -21.66
CA LYS A 81 -29.81 -47.48 -21.24
C LYS A 81 -28.52 -48.10 -20.67
N ASN A 82 -28.47 -49.42 -20.43
CA ASN A 82 -27.31 -50.11 -19.89
C ASN A 82 -26.45 -50.79 -20.96
N ILE A 83 -26.72 -50.56 -22.24
CA ILE A 83 -25.88 -51.07 -23.32
C ILE A 83 -24.56 -50.30 -23.42
N HIS A 84 -23.45 -51.02 -23.41
CA HIS A 84 -22.09 -50.49 -23.49
C HIS A 84 -21.39 -50.86 -24.80
N ILE A 85 -20.73 -49.89 -25.44
CA ILE A 85 -19.68 -50.14 -26.44
C ILE A 85 -18.33 -49.72 -25.85
N ASN A 86 -17.46 -50.70 -25.61
CA ASN A 86 -16.21 -50.51 -24.92
C ASN A 86 -15.01 -50.60 -25.87
N GLN A 87 -14.03 -49.72 -25.71
CA GLN A 87 -12.74 -49.80 -26.37
C GLN A 87 -11.74 -50.65 -25.54
N LYS A 88 -11.18 -51.72 -26.11
CA LYS A 88 -10.15 -52.57 -25.44
C LYS A 88 -8.73 -52.40 -26.01
N PHE A 89 -8.56 -51.54 -27.03
CA PHE A 89 -7.25 -51.28 -27.63
C PHE A 89 -6.70 -49.93 -27.19
N TYR A 90 -5.37 -49.87 -27.02
CA TYR A 90 -4.65 -48.63 -26.74
C TYR A 90 -3.48 -48.51 -27.72
N ASN A 91 -3.55 -47.52 -28.61
CA ASN A 91 -2.55 -47.37 -29.67
C ASN A 91 -1.27 -46.73 -29.11
N ARG A 92 -0.31 -47.54 -28.62
CA ARG A 92 0.92 -47.08 -27.94
C ARG A 92 2.00 -46.50 -28.88
N ASN A 93 1.95 -46.78 -30.19
CA ASN A 93 3.14 -46.69 -31.07
C ASN A 93 3.12 -45.57 -32.14
N ASN A 94 2.16 -44.65 -32.14
CA ASN A 94 2.16 -43.54 -33.10
C ASN A 94 2.27 -42.19 -32.36
N ASN A 95 3.30 -41.41 -32.72
CA ASN A 95 3.44 -39.98 -32.35
C ASN A 95 2.30 -39.08 -32.92
N ASN A 96 1.23 -39.68 -33.46
CA ASN A 96 0.04 -38.99 -33.95
C ASN A 96 -1.16 -39.31 -33.03
N ASN A 97 -1.70 -38.26 -32.42
CA ASN A 97 -2.75 -38.16 -31.39
C ASN A 97 -4.14 -38.79 -31.72
N ASN A 98 -4.25 -39.98 -32.30
CA ASN A 98 -5.53 -40.52 -32.81
C ASN A 98 -5.97 -41.83 -32.14
N ASN A 99 -6.17 -41.82 -30.82
CA ASN A 99 -6.83 -42.91 -30.09
C ASN A 99 -8.35 -42.70 -30.01
N TYR A 100 -9.04 -42.77 -31.16
CA TYR A 100 -10.50 -42.73 -31.22
C TYR A 100 -11.05 -44.16 -31.31
N MET A 101 -12.09 -44.45 -30.54
CA MET A 101 -12.89 -45.67 -30.65
C MET A 101 -13.56 -45.75 -32.03
N MET A 102 -14.19 -44.64 -32.43
CA MET A 102 -14.90 -44.51 -33.71
C MET A 102 -14.60 -43.18 -34.40
N ILE A 103 -14.36 -43.24 -35.71
CA ILE A 103 -14.30 -42.07 -36.60
C ILE A 103 -15.37 -42.23 -37.68
N LEU A 104 -16.37 -41.34 -37.69
CA LEU A 104 -17.47 -41.33 -38.64
C LEU A 104 -17.38 -40.10 -39.55
N ASN A 105 -17.21 -40.32 -40.87
CA ASN A 105 -17.09 -39.24 -41.86
C ASN A 105 -18.17 -39.32 -42.95
N LYS A 106 -18.69 -38.15 -43.35
CA LYS A 106 -19.56 -37.94 -44.53
C LYS A 106 -20.91 -38.69 -44.45
N PHE A 107 -21.76 -38.33 -43.48
CA PHE A 107 -23.13 -38.85 -43.36
C PHE A 107 -24.17 -37.73 -43.53
N ASP A 108 -25.38 -38.08 -43.97
CA ASP A 108 -26.50 -37.12 -44.03
C ASP A 108 -27.17 -37.00 -42.65
N GLU A 109 -27.43 -38.13 -41.99
CA GLU A 109 -28.06 -38.14 -40.66
C GLU A 109 -27.43 -39.24 -39.79
N ILE A 110 -27.09 -38.89 -38.55
CA ILE A 110 -26.72 -39.86 -37.51
C ILE A 110 -27.57 -39.56 -36.28
N ASN A 111 -28.37 -40.52 -35.83
CA ASN A 111 -29.13 -40.44 -34.59
C ASN A 111 -28.61 -41.48 -33.60
N ILE A 112 -28.25 -41.09 -32.39
CA ILE A 112 -27.76 -41.99 -31.34
C ILE A 112 -28.68 -41.91 -30.13
N LYS A 113 -29.11 -43.06 -29.61
CA LYS A 113 -30.03 -43.10 -28.46
C LYS A 113 -29.73 -44.22 -27.46
N ASN A 114 -29.82 -43.89 -26.16
CA ASN A 114 -29.77 -44.87 -25.05
C ASN A 114 -28.51 -45.77 -25.02
N ILE A 115 -27.33 -45.22 -25.30
CA ILE A 115 -26.07 -45.99 -25.36
C ILE A 115 -25.03 -45.42 -24.41
N LYS A 116 -24.14 -46.30 -23.93
CA LYS A 116 -22.92 -45.93 -23.22
C LYS A 116 -21.68 -46.21 -24.07
N PHE A 117 -20.79 -45.23 -24.21
CA PHE A 117 -19.50 -45.38 -24.88
C PHE A 117 -18.36 -45.34 -23.86
N ASP A 118 -17.39 -46.25 -23.97
CA ASP A 118 -16.12 -46.17 -23.24
C ASP A 118 -14.96 -46.06 -24.23
N GLY A 119 -14.55 -44.82 -24.51
CA GLY A 119 -13.59 -44.46 -25.56
C GLY A 119 -13.96 -43.14 -26.26
N ASN A 120 -13.04 -42.57 -27.03
CA ASN A 120 -13.27 -41.28 -27.71
C ASN A 120 -13.98 -41.44 -29.05
N VAL A 121 -14.82 -40.47 -29.43
CA VAL A 121 -15.56 -40.51 -30.70
C VAL A 121 -15.33 -39.25 -31.53
N TYR A 122 -15.13 -39.43 -32.83
CA TYR A 122 -14.95 -38.33 -33.78
C TYR A 122 -16.00 -38.37 -34.90
N TYR A 123 -16.78 -37.28 -35.02
CA TYR A 123 -17.75 -37.04 -36.08
C TYR A 123 -17.27 -35.92 -37.00
N ASN A 124 -17.33 -36.14 -38.30
CA ASN A 124 -16.82 -35.18 -39.28
C ASN A 124 -17.69 -35.11 -40.54
N ASN A 125 -18.08 -33.90 -40.92
CA ASN A 125 -18.90 -33.63 -42.10
C ASN A 125 -20.23 -34.41 -42.06
N ILE A 126 -20.96 -34.29 -40.94
CA ILE A 126 -22.28 -34.90 -40.71
C ILE A 126 -23.34 -33.81 -40.91
N LYS A 127 -24.23 -33.97 -41.88
CA LYS A 127 -25.23 -32.93 -42.16
C LYS A 127 -26.16 -32.70 -40.97
N ASN A 128 -26.67 -33.75 -40.33
CA ASN A 128 -27.44 -33.69 -39.07
C ASN A 128 -26.98 -34.78 -38.09
N LEU A 129 -26.46 -34.39 -36.92
CA LEU A 129 -26.11 -35.28 -35.82
C LEU A 129 -27.07 -35.06 -34.64
N SER A 130 -27.90 -36.06 -34.34
CA SER A 130 -28.78 -36.07 -33.17
C SER A 130 -28.29 -37.06 -32.14
N ILE A 131 -28.20 -36.66 -30.87
CA ILE A 131 -27.87 -37.55 -29.77
C ILE A 131 -28.90 -37.34 -28.66
N ASP A 132 -29.52 -38.42 -28.20
CA ASP A 132 -30.49 -38.41 -27.10
C ASP A 132 -30.12 -39.47 -26.05
N SER A 133 -29.84 -39.04 -24.81
CA SER A 133 -29.47 -39.93 -23.71
C SER A 133 -28.20 -40.76 -23.97
N LEU A 134 -27.05 -40.09 -24.05
CA LEU A 134 -25.73 -40.70 -24.21
C LEU A 134 -24.91 -40.57 -22.92
N PHE A 135 -24.24 -41.64 -22.51
CA PHE A 135 -23.21 -41.58 -21.48
C PHE A 135 -21.87 -41.98 -22.09
N ILE A 136 -20.83 -41.17 -21.94
CA ILE A 136 -19.50 -41.46 -22.50
C ILE A 136 -18.44 -41.36 -21.41
N THR A 137 -17.64 -42.41 -21.25
CA THR A 137 -16.34 -42.34 -20.55
C THR A 137 -15.25 -42.13 -21.59
N GLY A 138 -14.98 -40.88 -21.92
CA GLY A 138 -14.12 -40.48 -23.04
C GLY A 138 -14.47 -39.09 -23.54
N ASN A 139 -13.90 -38.70 -24.68
CA ASN A 139 -14.04 -37.37 -25.27
C ASN A 139 -14.85 -37.41 -26.59
N ILE A 140 -15.57 -36.33 -26.88
CA ILE A 140 -16.35 -36.16 -28.12
C ILE A 140 -15.72 -35.05 -28.96
N TYR A 141 -15.40 -35.37 -30.22
CA TYR A 141 -14.98 -34.39 -31.21
C TYR A 141 -15.98 -34.34 -32.37
N ILE A 142 -16.49 -33.15 -32.69
CA ILE A 142 -17.42 -32.90 -33.79
C ILE A 142 -16.87 -31.79 -34.68
N LYS A 143 -16.84 -32.05 -35.99
CA LYS A 143 -16.36 -31.10 -37.00
C LYS A 143 -17.31 -31.01 -38.19
N ASP A 144 -17.48 -29.80 -38.74
CA ASP A 144 -18.23 -29.54 -39.98
C ASP A 144 -19.67 -30.12 -39.93
N SER A 145 -20.38 -29.97 -38.81
CA SER A 145 -21.66 -30.68 -38.58
C SER A 145 -22.76 -29.82 -37.96
N SER A 146 -24.02 -30.10 -38.32
CA SER A 146 -25.19 -29.58 -37.59
C SER A 146 -25.55 -30.51 -36.45
N ILE A 147 -25.74 -29.99 -35.24
CA ILE A 147 -25.89 -30.82 -34.02
C ILE A 147 -27.17 -30.53 -33.24
N SER A 148 -27.75 -31.60 -32.67
CA SER A 148 -28.81 -31.55 -31.67
C SER A 148 -28.50 -32.59 -30.59
N LEU A 149 -27.91 -32.17 -29.48
CA LEU A 149 -27.51 -33.07 -28.39
C LEU A 149 -28.43 -32.88 -27.19
N ASN A 150 -29.02 -33.94 -26.66
CA ASN A 150 -29.85 -33.90 -25.46
C ASN A 150 -29.48 -35.01 -24.49
N GLY A 151 -29.30 -34.68 -23.20
CA GLY A 151 -29.05 -35.69 -22.16
C GLY A 151 -27.70 -36.39 -22.31
N VAL A 152 -26.65 -35.63 -22.61
CA VAL A 152 -25.29 -36.15 -22.80
C VAL A 152 -24.49 -36.02 -21.50
N ASN A 153 -23.96 -37.14 -21.01
CA ASN A 153 -23.10 -37.21 -19.84
C ASN A 153 -21.68 -37.61 -20.26
N ILE A 154 -20.69 -36.76 -20.04
CA ILE A 154 -19.28 -36.97 -20.39
C ILE A 154 -18.46 -37.11 -19.11
N VAL A 155 -17.80 -38.25 -18.93
CA VAL A 155 -16.77 -38.46 -17.91
C VAL A 155 -15.44 -38.63 -18.63
N SER A 156 -14.69 -37.55 -18.77
CA SER A 156 -13.44 -37.59 -19.54
C SER A 156 -12.35 -38.40 -18.81
N LYS A 157 -11.54 -39.16 -19.54
CA LYS A 157 -10.36 -39.91 -19.04
C LYS A 157 -9.16 -39.67 -19.96
N ASP A 158 -7.93 -39.85 -19.46
CA ASP A 158 -6.70 -39.71 -20.27
C ASP A 158 -6.51 -40.89 -21.24
N TYR A 159 -7.06 -40.68 -22.43
CA TYR A 159 -6.82 -41.51 -23.60
C TYR A 159 -5.76 -40.88 -24.53
N LYS A 160 -4.69 -40.19 -24.05
CA LYS A 160 -3.55 -39.67 -24.86
C LYS A 160 -3.91 -38.88 -26.14
N THR A 161 -5.16 -38.48 -26.29
CA THR A 161 -5.76 -37.80 -27.43
C THR A 161 -6.07 -36.39 -27.00
N GLU A 162 -6.33 -35.49 -27.95
CA GLU A 162 -6.57 -34.07 -27.69
C GLU A 162 -7.31 -33.84 -26.35
N PRO A 163 -6.73 -33.07 -25.41
CA PRO A 163 -7.19 -33.01 -24.01
C PRO A 163 -8.41 -32.08 -23.87
N VAL A 164 -9.49 -32.40 -24.57
CA VAL A 164 -10.75 -31.64 -24.58
C VAL A 164 -11.92 -32.62 -24.45
N ALA A 165 -12.82 -32.39 -23.48
CA ALA A 165 -13.94 -33.30 -23.25
C ALA A 165 -15.00 -33.21 -24.37
N LEU A 166 -15.37 -31.99 -24.76
CA LEU A 166 -16.24 -31.71 -25.92
C LEU A 166 -15.60 -30.65 -26.84
N LYS A 167 -15.23 -31.06 -28.04
CA LYS A 167 -14.63 -30.18 -29.06
C LYS A 167 -15.56 -30.02 -30.25
N LEU A 168 -15.88 -28.77 -30.61
CA LEU A 168 -16.77 -28.41 -31.71
C LEU A 168 -16.03 -27.48 -32.69
N ILE A 169 -15.92 -27.86 -33.97
CA ILE A 169 -15.31 -27.01 -34.99
C ILE A 169 -16.27 -26.85 -36.17
N ASN A 170 -16.45 -25.62 -36.65
CA ASN A 170 -17.34 -25.28 -37.77
C ASN A 170 -18.71 -25.96 -37.66
N SER A 171 -19.28 -25.92 -36.46
CA SER A 171 -20.51 -26.65 -36.11
C SER A 171 -21.60 -25.68 -35.65
N LYS A 172 -22.87 -26.05 -35.89
CA LYS A 172 -24.02 -25.22 -35.51
C LYS A 172 -25.13 -26.05 -34.90
N GLY A 173 -25.88 -25.49 -33.94
CA GLY A 173 -27.05 -26.16 -33.38
C GLY A 173 -27.25 -25.93 -31.88
N SER A 174 -27.82 -26.93 -31.20
CA SER A 174 -28.16 -26.82 -29.79
C SER A 174 -27.75 -28.04 -28.97
N ILE A 175 -27.42 -27.81 -27.71
CA ILE A 175 -27.07 -28.81 -26.72
C ILE A 175 -27.90 -28.57 -25.47
N SER A 176 -28.66 -29.57 -25.03
CA SER A 176 -29.48 -29.52 -23.82
C SER A 176 -29.13 -30.63 -22.82
N ASN A 177 -29.24 -30.34 -21.53
CA ASN A 177 -29.00 -31.32 -20.44
C ASN A 177 -27.61 -31.99 -20.57
N LEU A 178 -26.57 -31.17 -20.74
CA LEU A 178 -25.18 -31.62 -20.85
C LEU A 178 -24.54 -31.64 -19.46
N ASN A 179 -23.93 -32.76 -19.10
CA ASN A 179 -23.15 -32.89 -17.87
C ASN A 179 -21.73 -33.34 -18.21
N ILE A 180 -20.73 -32.54 -17.86
CA ILE A 180 -19.32 -32.88 -18.07
C ILE A 180 -18.61 -32.94 -16.72
N ASN A 181 -18.05 -34.11 -16.42
CA ASN A 181 -17.07 -34.28 -15.34
C ASN A 181 -15.67 -34.39 -15.94
N ALA A 182 -14.94 -33.27 -15.89
CA ALA A 182 -13.62 -33.12 -16.47
C ALA A 182 -12.54 -33.63 -15.50
N SER A 183 -11.69 -34.56 -15.96
CA SER A 183 -10.55 -35.05 -15.18
C SER A 183 -9.43 -34.01 -15.13
N SER A 184 -8.49 -34.19 -14.20
CA SER A 184 -7.30 -33.35 -14.02
C SER A 184 -6.35 -33.28 -15.23
N GLU A 185 -6.60 -34.09 -16.26
CA GLU A 185 -5.78 -34.22 -17.47
C GLU A 185 -6.42 -33.54 -18.69
N ILE A 186 -7.65 -33.03 -18.54
CA ILE A 186 -8.33 -32.28 -19.58
C ILE A 186 -7.96 -30.80 -19.50
N ASN A 187 -7.55 -30.25 -20.64
CA ASN A 187 -7.24 -28.82 -20.80
C ASN A 187 -8.51 -27.98 -20.89
N TYR A 188 -9.57 -28.46 -21.56
CA TYR A 188 -10.84 -27.75 -21.73
C TYR A 188 -12.04 -28.70 -21.60
N ALA A 189 -13.03 -28.35 -20.79
CA ALA A 189 -14.31 -29.07 -20.78
C ALA A 189 -15.06 -28.86 -22.11
N ILE A 190 -15.12 -27.61 -22.59
CA ILE A 190 -15.73 -27.26 -23.87
C ILE A 190 -14.78 -26.36 -24.67
N TYR A 191 -14.54 -26.74 -25.93
CA TYR A 191 -13.82 -25.91 -26.89
C TYR A 191 -14.67 -25.75 -28.15
N THR A 192 -14.91 -24.50 -28.58
CA THR A 192 -15.57 -24.21 -29.86
C THR A 192 -14.70 -23.33 -30.75
N GLU A 193 -14.68 -23.65 -32.04
CA GLU A 193 -14.00 -22.87 -33.06
C GLU A 193 -14.89 -22.70 -34.30
N ASP A 194 -15.03 -21.47 -34.81
CA ASP A 194 -15.87 -21.15 -35.98
C ASP A 194 -17.31 -21.70 -35.87
N SER A 195 -17.87 -21.76 -34.66
CA SER A 195 -19.11 -22.49 -34.36
C SER A 195 -20.20 -21.59 -33.79
N SER A 196 -21.46 -22.00 -33.92
CA SER A 196 -22.60 -21.32 -33.29
C SER A 196 -23.53 -22.27 -32.55
N ILE A 197 -23.40 -22.30 -31.22
CA ILE A 197 -24.03 -23.31 -30.36
C ILE A 197 -24.86 -22.66 -29.26
N LYS A 198 -26.10 -23.13 -29.10
CA LYS A 198 -26.95 -22.79 -27.97
C LYS A 198 -26.94 -23.91 -26.94
N PHE A 199 -26.50 -23.59 -25.74
CA PHE A 199 -26.45 -24.52 -24.63
C PHE A 199 -27.53 -24.22 -23.60
N TYR A 200 -28.31 -25.25 -23.26
CA TYR A 200 -29.42 -25.18 -22.30
C TYR A 200 -29.24 -26.20 -21.19
N THR A 201 -29.25 -25.77 -19.93
CA THR A 201 -29.11 -26.66 -18.77
C THR A 201 -27.80 -27.45 -18.83
N ILE A 202 -26.71 -26.83 -18.41
CA ILE A 202 -25.38 -27.45 -18.43
C ILE A 202 -24.84 -27.57 -17.01
N ASN A 203 -24.23 -28.70 -16.69
CA ASN A 203 -23.41 -28.85 -15.50
C ASN A 203 -21.96 -29.19 -15.90
N LEU A 204 -21.03 -28.30 -15.58
CA LEU A 204 -19.60 -28.46 -15.87
C LEU A 204 -18.85 -28.53 -14.54
N THR A 205 -18.27 -29.69 -14.25
CA THR A 205 -17.54 -29.95 -13.00
C THR A 205 -16.09 -30.28 -13.32
N GLY A 206 -15.17 -29.45 -12.84
CA GLY A 206 -13.74 -29.71 -12.92
C GLY A 206 -13.21 -30.57 -11.77
N SER A 207 -11.90 -30.78 -11.76
CA SER A 207 -11.14 -31.57 -10.77
C SER A 207 -9.93 -30.77 -10.24
N LEU A 208 -10.09 -29.47 -10.02
CA LEU A 208 -9.01 -28.57 -9.57
C LEU A 208 -8.32 -29.07 -8.28
N ASP A 209 -9.10 -29.60 -7.33
CA ASP A 209 -8.64 -30.27 -6.10
C ASP A 209 -7.56 -31.34 -6.32
N LYS A 210 -7.55 -31.99 -7.49
CA LYS A 210 -6.60 -33.07 -7.84
C LYS A 210 -5.34 -32.57 -8.56
N ILE A 211 -5.28 -31.29 -8.93
CA ILE A 211 -4.20 -30.71 -9.76
C ILE A 211 -3.21 -29.90 -8.94
N VAL A 212 -3.58 -29.44 -7.75
CA VAL A 212 -2.85 -28.48 -6.88
C VAL A 212 -1.35 -28.77 -6.70
N HIS A 213 -0.90 -30.03 -6.86
CA HIS A 213 0.50 -30.45 -6.71
C HIS A 213 1.16 -31.01 -7.99
N LYS A 214 0.55 -30.85 -9.17
CA LYS A 214 1.07 -31.35 -10.46
C LYS A 214 1.39 -30.18 -11.40
N GLU A 215 2.66 -29.79 -11.48
CA GLU A 215 3.13 -28.80 -12.49
C GLU A 215 3.51 -29.48 -13.82
N PRO A 216 3.18 -28.89 -15.00
CA PRO A 216 2.16 -27.88 -15.30
C PRO A 216 1.00 -28.47 -16.12
N ASN A 217 -0.22 -28.51 -15.57
CA ASN A 217 -1.42 -28.96 -16.30
C ASN A 217 -2.43 -27.82 -16.43
N LEU A 218 -2.88 -27.54 -17.66
CA LEU A 218 -4.01 -26.64 -17.96
C LEU A 218 -5.31 -27.35 -17.54
N HIS A 219 -6.23 -26.67 -16.84
CA HIS A 219 -7.54 -27.27 -16.49
C HIS A 219 -8.70 -26.26 -16.54
N ARG A 220 -9.04 -25.87 -17.76
CA ARG A 220 -9.97 -24.78 -18.06
C ARG A 220 -11.37 -25.31 -18.36
N CYS A 221 -12.37 -24.47 -18.19
CA CYS A 221 -13.75 -24.84 -18.46
C CYS A 221 -14.11 -24.63 -19.95
N VAL A 222 -14.27 -23.37 -20.37
CA VAL A 222 -14.80 -23.04 -21.71
C VAL A 222 -13.86 -22.12 -22.49
N SER A 223 -13.62 -22.46 -23.77
CA SER A 223 -12.94 -21.56 -24.71
C SER A 223 -13.70 -21.46 -26.03
N PHE A 224 -14.05 -20.24 -26.41
CA PHE A 224 -14.76 -19.91 -27.65
C PHE A 224 -13.86 -19.07 -28.56
N ILE A 225 -13.63 -19.56 -29.77
CA ILE A 225 -12.78 -18.92 -30.77
C ILE A 225 -13.61 -18.70 -32.04
N ARG A 226 -13.71 -17.46 -32.52
CA ARG A 226 -14.48 -17.10 -33.74
C ARG A 226 -15.91 -17.66 -33.72
N SER A 227 -16.55 -17.69 -32.55
CA SER A 227 -17.80 -18.43 -32.31
C SER A 227 -18.93 -17.54 -31.76
N VAL A 228 -20.18 -17.96 -31.95
CA VAL A 228 -21.39 -17.29 -31.42
C VAL A 228 -22.18 -18.26 -30.55
N ASN A 229 -22.09 -18.12 -29.24
CA ASN A 229 -22.65 -19.07 -28.30
C ASN A 229 -23.63 -18.44 -27.30
N GLU A 230 -24.58 -19.25 -26.82
CA GLU A 230 -25.50 -18.87 -25.74
C GLU A 230 -25.47 -19.96 -24.66
N ILE A 231 -25.38 -19.57 -23.39
CA ILE A 231 -25.34 -20.47 -22.23
C ILE A 231 -26.48 -20.08 -21.29
N TRP A 232 -27.40 -21.02 -21.09
CA TRP A 232 -28.60 -20.83 -20.26
C TRP A 232 -28.64 -21.86 -19.13
N ASN A 233 -28.97 -21.44 -17.92
CA ASN A 233 -29.17 -22.32 -16.76
C ASN A 233 -27.96 -23.25 -16.52
N ALA A 234 -26.76 -22.68 -16.46
CA ALA A 234 -25.53 -23.47 -16.34
C ALA A 234 -24.88 -23.33 -14.96
N THR A 235 -24.34 -24.44 -14.44
CA THR A 235 -23.49 -24.47 -13.26
C THR A 235 -22.08 -24.86 -13.66
N ILE A 236 -21.10 -24.02 -13.33
CA ILE A 236 -19.68 -24.19 -13.69
C ILE A 236 -18.84 -24.08 -12.42
N TRP A 237 -18.07 -25.12 -12.09
CA TRP A 237 -17.26 -25.08 -10.87
C TRP A 237 -16.04 -26.02 -10.87
N ASN A 238 -15.11 -25.78 -9.94
CA ASN A 238 -13.91 -26.57 -9.67
C ASN A 238 -12.89 -26.60 -10.83
N PHE A 239 -12.74 -25.48 -11.56
CA PHE A 239 -11.75 -25.31 -12.63
C PHE A 239 -10.63 -24.35 -12.24
N GLY A 240 -9.47 -24.47 -12.88
CA GLY A 240 -8.32 -23.63 -12.58
C GLY A 240 -7.15 -23.81 -13.54
N ASP A 241 -6.22 -22.85 -13.54
CA ASP A 241 -5.05 -22.90 -14.40
C ASP A 241 -3.82 -22.30 -13.71
N PHE A 242 -2.72 -23.06 -13.69
CA PHE A 242 -1.42 -22.62 -13.16
C PHE A 242 -0.50 -22.03 -14.24
N ASN A 243 -0.96 -21.94 -15.48
CA ASN A 243 -0.34 -21.14 -16.53
C ASN A 243 -0.84 -19.69 -16.53
N THR A 244 -0.17 -18.85 -17.32
CA THR A 244 -0.42 -17.40 -17.42
C THR A 244 -1.39 -16.99 -18.53
N TYR A 245 -2.02 -17.95 -19.21
CA TYR A 245 -2.98 -17.68 -20.28
C TYR A 245 -4.31 -17.21 -19.71
N HIS A 246 -5.01 -16.27 -20.35
CA HIS A 246 -6.26 -15.71 -19.82
C HIS A 246 -7.48 -16.64 -19.99
N GLY A 247 -8.53 -16.43 -19.18
CA GLY A 247 -9.88 -17.00 -19.35
C GLY A 247 -10.01 -18.47 -18.93
N TYR A 248 -9.67 -18.83 -17.69
CA TYR A 248 -9.73 -20.25 -17.29
C TYR A 248 -11.15 -20.77 -17.05
N MET A 249 -12.10 -19.92 -16.64
CA MET A 249 -13.53 -20.27 -16.60
C MET A 249 -14.14 -20.06 -17.98
N ILE A 250 -14.01 -18.85 -18.53
CA ILE A 250 -14.56 -18.51 -19.85
C ILE A 250 -13.54 -17.67 -20.61
N ASN A 251 -13.09 -18.19 -21.75
CA ASN A 251 -12.23 -17.47 -22.69
C ASN A 251 -13.00 -17.15 -23.97
N LEU A 252 -13.11 -15.86 -24.31
CA LEU A 252 -13.67 -15.39 -25.58
C LEU A 252 -12.59 -14.77 -26.45
N MET A 253 -12.37 -15.37 -27.63
CA MET A 253 -11.49 -14.84 -28.67
C MET A 253 -12.27 -14.63 -29.96
N ASN A 254 -12.38 -13.39 -30.43
CA ASN A 254 -13.20 -12.97 -31.57
C ASN A 254 -14.59 -13.61 -31.56
N SER A 255 -15.25 -13.61 -30.40
CA SER A 255 -16.46 -14.40 -30.17
C SER A 255 -17.56 -13.60 -29.49
N LYS A 256 -18.81 -13.99 -29.72
CA LYS A 256 -19.98 -13.48 -28.99
C LYS A 256 -20.53 -14.56 -28.05
N CYS A 257 -20.75 -14.21 -26.79
CA CYS A 257 -21.33 -15.10 -25.80
C CYS A 257 -22.44 -14.42 -24.99
N ILE A 258 -23.58 -15.10 -24.86
CA ILE A 258 -24.66 -14.71 -23.94
C ILE A 258 -24.70 -15.72 -22.78
N ILE A 259 -24.70 -15.24 -21.55
CA ILE A 259 -24.79 -16.03 -20.31
C ILE A 259 -26.05 -15.59 -19.56
N LYS A 260 -26.93 -16.54 -19.25
CA LYS A 260 -28.19 -16.25 -18.58
C LYS A 260 -28.54 -17.29 -17.53
N ASN A 261 -28.90 -16.83 -16.33
CA ASN A 261 -29.28 -17.68 -15.21
C ASN A 261 -28.18 -18.70 -14.85
N CYS A 262 -26.92 -18.27 -14.84
CA CYS A 262 -25.77 -19.15 -14.61
C CYS A 262 -25.14 -18.93 -13.24
N THR A 263 -24.52 -19.96 -12.70
CA THR A 263 -23.73 -19.94 -11.48
C THR A 263 -22.31 -20.39 -11.79
N ILE A 264 -21.32 -19.52 -11.57
CA ILE A 264 -19.90 -19.83 -11.77
C ILE A 264 -19.21 -19.73 -10.42
N HIS A 265 -18.63 -20.80 -9.90
CA HIS A 265 -18.04 -20.77 -8.58
C HIS A 265 -16.84 -21.68 -8.37
N ASP A 266 -16.18 -21.53 -7.22
CA ASP A 266 -15.11 -22.40 -6.73
C ASP A 266 -14.01 -22.61 -7.79
N GLY A 267 -13.24 -21.55 -8.05
CA GLY A 267 -12.18 -21.55 -9.04
C GLY A 267 -10.91 -20.88 -8.55
N TYR A 268 -9.75 -21.36 -9.02
CA TYR A 268 -8.45 -20.79 -8.66
C TYR A 268 -7.48 -20.80 -9.84
N SER A 269 -6.81 -19.68 -10.14
CA SER A 269 -5.80 -19.63 -11.21
C SER A 269 -4.76 -18.52 -11.03
N SER A 270 -3.63 -18.63 -11.74
CA SER A 270 -2.74 -17.51 -12.03
C SER A 270 -3.15 -16.68 -13.26
N SER A 271 -4.44 -16.65 -13.61
CA SER A 271 -4.97 -15.95 -14.77
C SER A 271 -6.44 -15.53 -14.60
N ASP A 272 -6.92 -14.64 -15.47
CA ASP A 272 -8.27 -14.05 -15.41
C ASP A 272 -9.35 -15.15 -15.57
N PRO A 273 -10.36 -15.23 -14.69
CA PRO A 273 -11.44 -16.22 -14.79
C PRO A 273 -12.23 -16.07 -16.08
N ILE A 274 -12.71 -14.85 -16.35
CA ILE A 274 -13.45 -14.52 -17.56
C ILE A 274 -12.66 -13.50 -18.35
N TYR A 275 -12.32 -13.84 -19.60
CA TYR A 275 -11.56 -12.99 -20.51
C TYR A 275 -12.36 -12.70 -21.77
N VAL A 276 -12.47 -11.43 -22.12
CA VAL A 276 -13.13 -10.92 -23.33
C VAL A 276 -12.12 -10.17 -24.17
N ASP A 277 -11.76 -10.69 -25.34
CA ASP A 277 -10.83 -10.00 -26.25
C ASP A 277 -11.44 -8.75 -26.91
N GLU A 278 -10.60 -7.96 -27.59
CA GLU A 278 -10.96 -6.70 -28.24
C GLU A 278 -12.14 -6.79 -29.23
N THR A 279 -12.26 -7.92 -29.92
CA THR A 279 -13.29 -8.17 -30.93
C THR A 279 -14.49 -8.95 -30.39
N SER A 280 -14.48 -9.29 -29.10
CA SER A 280 -15.48 -10.14 -28.48
C SER A 280 -16.58 -9.35 -27.79
N VAL A 281 -17.75 -10.00 -27.67
CA VAL A 281 -18.93 -9.45 -27.01
C VAL A 281 -19.42 -10.44 -25.95
N LEU A 282 -19.54 -9.99 -24.71
CA LEU A 282 -20.09 -10.77 -23.59
C LEU A 282 -21.36 -10.10 -23.06
N MET A 283 -22.42 -10.87 -22.90
CA MET A 283 -23.66 -10.44 -22.23
C MET A 283 -23.93 -11.37 -21.05
N ILE A 284 -24.04 -10.85 -19.83
CA ILE A 284 -24.37 -11.61 -18.62
C ILE A 284 -25.69 -11.12 -18.06
N SER A 285 -26.61 -12.04 -17.77
CA SER A 285 -27.88 -11.71 -17.13
C SER A 285 -28.28 -12.67 -16.01
N ASN A 286 -28.82 -12.11 -14.92
CA ASN A 286 -29.38 -12.84 -13.77
C ASN A 286 -28.48 -14.01 -13.30
N SER A 287 -27.19 -13.75 -13.09
CA SER A 287 -26.19 -14.78 -12.84
C SER A 287 -25.41 -14.50 -11.56
N LYS A 288 -24.77 -15.54 -11.01
CA LYS A 288 -23.96 -15.46 -9.79
C LYS A 288 -22.53 -15.89 -10.06
N ILE A 289 -21.56 -15.16 -9.52
CA ILE A 289 -20.13 -15.52 -9.56
C ILE A 289 -19.59 -15.47 -8.14
N TYR A 290 -19.11 -16.59 -7.60
CA TYR A 290 -18.60 -16.58 -6.23
C TYR A 290 -17.47 -17.57 -5.94
N ASN A 291 -16.70 -17.32 -4.89
CA ASN A 291 -15.52 -18.14 -4.54
C ASN A 291 -14.54 -18.30 -5.71
N ILE A 292 -14.30 -17.20 -6.41
CA ILE A 292 -13.34 -17.14 -7.52
C ILE A 292 -12.09 -16.45 -6.99
N TYR A 293 -10.95 -17.15 -7.07
CA TYR A 293 -9.69 -16.74 -6.45
C TYR A 293 -8.55 -16.73 -7.46
N SER A 294 -7.52 -15.92 -7.22
CA SER A 294 -6.34 -15.90 -8.08
C SER A 294 -5.16 -15.17 -7.45
N ASN A 295 -3.93 -15.56 -7.81
CA ASN A 295 -2.71 -14.91 -7.30
C ASN A 295 -2.15 -13.75 -8.16
N THR A 296 -2.55 -13.63 -9.42
CA THR A 296 -1.96 -12.69 -10.41
C THR A 296 -3.01 -11.93 -11.23
N THR A 297 -4.30 -12.20 -11.04
CA THR A 297 -5.35 -11.62 -11.87
C THR A 297 -5.49 -10.13 -11.76
N ILE A 298 -5.85 -9.55 -12.90
CA ILE A 298 -6.19 -8.14 -12.98
C ILE A 298 -7.68 -7.97 -12.67
N ALA A 299 -8.54 -8.87 -13.16
CA ALA A 299 -9.96 -8.84 -12.81
C ALA A 299 -10.66 -10.22 -12.87
N THR A 300 -11.77 -10.40 -12.13
CA THR A 300 -12.65 -11.58 -12.28
C THR A 300 -13.27 -11.61 -13.68
N VAL A 301 -13.78 -10.46 -14.14
CA VAL A 301 -14.16 -10.24 -15.54
C VAL A 301 -13.21 -9.19 -16.14
N ARG A 302 -12.32 -9.66 -17.01
CA ARG A 302 -11.39 -8.81 -17.75
C ARG A 302 -11.94 -8.53 -19.15
N ASN A 303 -12.35 -7.29 -19.39
CA ASN A 303 -12.95 -6.84 -20.64
C ASN A 303 -11.99 -5.98 -21.47
N ILE A 304 -11.69 -6.43 -22.68
CA ILE A 304 -10.96 -5.66 -23.71
C ILE A 304 -11.89 -5.30 -24.89
N GLY A 305 -13.03 -5.98 -25.03
CA GLY A 305 -14.06 -5.73 -26.05
C GLY A 305 -15.32 -5.06 -25.49
N VAL A 306 -16.48 -5.65 -25.77
CA VAL A 306 -17.79 -5.13 -25.30
C VAL A 306 -18.39 -6.08 -24.28
N THR A 307 -18.72 -5.58 -23.10
CA THR A 307 -19.39 -6.37 -22.05
C THR A 307 -20.64 -5.66 -21.56
N ASP A 308 -21.76 -6.37 -21.52
CA ASP A 308 -23.02 -5.89 -20.93
C ASP A 308 -23.48 -6.83 -19.81
N ILE A 309 -23.70 -6.28 -18.62
CA ILE A 309 -24.05 -7.02 -17.41
C ILE A 309 -25.37 -6.47 -16.86
N ASN A 310 -26.35 -7.35 -16.64
CA ASN A 310 -27.62 -7.00 -16.02
C ASN A 310 -28.07 -8.04 -14.99
N GLY A 311 -28.03 -7.70 -13.71
CA GLY A 311 -28.38 -8.63 -12.63
C GLY A 311 -27.26 -9.62 -12.36
N LEU A 312 -26.14 -9.14 -11.81
CA LEU A 312 -25.00 -9.96 -11.40
C LEU A 312 -24.80 -9.86 -9.91
N GLU A 313 -24.73 -11.01 -9.24
CA GLU A 313 -24.32 -11.12 -7.84
C GLU A 313 -22.89 -11.67 -7.78
N ILE A 314 -21.99 -10.99 -7.05
CA ILE A 314 -20.58 -11.38 -6.92
C ILE A 314 -20.10 -11.29 -5.47
N TYR A 315 -19.58 -12.40 -4.94
CA TYR A 315 -19.12 -12.50 -3.56
C TYR A 315 -18.07 -13.59 -3.36
N ASN A 316 -17.29 -13.51 -2.29
CA ASN A 316 -16.33 -14.56 -1.92
C ASN A 316 -16.46 -14.85 -0.41
N ASP A 317 -15.85 -15.94 0.07
CA ASP A 317 -15.76 -16.15 1.51
C ASP A 317 -14.64 -15.29 2.12
N LEU A 318 -15.03 -14.31 2.96
CA LEU A 318 -14.12 -13.40 3.66
C LEU A 318 -13.17 -14.14 4.62
N ASN A 319 -13.52 -15.32 5.14
CA ASN A 319 -12.67 -16.05 6.10
C ASN A 319 -11.58 -16.87 5.42
N THR A 320 -11.69 -17.07 4.10
CA THR A 320 -10.77 -17.91 3.36
C THR A 320 -9.51 -17.11 2.98
N ASN A 321 -8.39 -17.42 3.63
CA ASN A 321 -7.05 -16.90 3.27
C ASN A 321 -6.25 -17.90 2.40
N TYR A 322 -6.67 -19.17 2.37
CA TYR A 322 -6.08 -20.24 1.58
C TYR A 322 -7.19 -21.00 0.85
N TYR A 323 -6.99 -21.28 -0.42
CA TYR A 323 -7.86 -22.15 -1.20
C TYR A 323 -7.04 -23.37 -1.64
N LEU A 324 -7.44 -24.58 -1.23
CA LEU A 324 -6.69 -25.82 -1.51
C LEU A 324 -5.20 -25.71 -1.12
N ASP A 325 -4.90 -25.26 0.11
CA ASP A 325 -3.54 -25.01 0.63
C ASP A 325 -2.71 -23.97 -0.13
N LEU A 326 -3.29 -23.30 -1.13
CA LEU A 326 -2.64 -22.22 -1.87
C LEU A 326 -3.04 -20.87 -1.28
N PRO A 327 -2.08 -19.97 -1.06
CA PRO A 327 -2.38 -18.65 -0.54
C PRO A 327 -3.21 -17.86 -1.56
N ILE A 328 -4.35 -17.33 -1.11
CA ILE A 328 -5.14 -16.42 -1.93
C ILE A 328 -4.49 -15.05 -1.83
N TRP A 329 -3.98 -14.55 -2.96
CA TRP A 329 -3.69 -13.13 -3.08
C TRP A 329 -4.95 -12.43 -3.56
N LYS A 330 -5.13 -11.19 -3.15
CA LYS A 330 -6.39 -10.46 -3.36
C LYS A 330 -6.56 -10.16 -4.85
N ILE A 331 -7.76 -10.40 -5.37
CA ILE A 331 -8.13 -10.06 -6.74
C ILE A 331 -7.99 -8.55 -6.91
N SER A 332 -7.35 -8.10 -7.99
CA SER A 332 -7.18 -6.66 -8.18
C SER A 332 -8.51 -5.96 -8.44
N ALA A 333 -9.36 -6.48 -9.34
CA ALA A 333 -10.69 -5.94 -9.59
C ALA A 333 -11.78 -7.01 -9.73
N SER A 334 -13.02 -6.73 -9.33
CA SER A 334 -14.14 -7.62 -9.67
C SER A 334 -14.46 -7.55 -11.17
N LEU A 335 -14.70 -6.34 -11.68
CA LEU A 335 -14.97 -6.08 -13.10
C LEU A 335 -13.97 -5.03 -13.60
N GLY A 336 -13.24 -5.35 -14.65
CA GLY A 336 -12.23 -4.45 -15.23
C GLY A 336 -12.46 -4.21 -16.72
N SER A 337 -12.37 -2.95 -17.14
CA SER A 337 -12.45 -2.53 -18.55
C SER A 337 -11.12 -1.89 -18.96
N TYR A 338 -10.53 -2.37 -20.06
CA TYR A 338 -9.15 -2.06 -20.47
C TYR A 338 -9.07 -1.65 -21.94
N GLN A 339 -7.97 -1.01 -22.34
CA GLN A 339 -7.75 -0.58 -23.74
C GLN A 339 -8.91 0.29 -24.26
N SER A 340 -9.58 -0.11 -25.33
CA SER A 340 -10.71 0.62 -25.94
C SER A 340 -12.06 0.02 -25.58
N ALA A 341 -12.12 -0.77 -24.50
CA ALA A 341 -13.29 -1.55 -24.14
C ALA A 341 -14.45 -0.69 -23.63
N ASN A 342 -15.67 -1.17 -23.86
CA ASN A 342 -16.89 -0.60 -23.31
C ASN A 342 -17.58 -1.61 -22.41
N MET A 343 -17.91 -1.19 -21.19
CA MET A 343 -18.63 -2.01 -20.22
C MET A 343 -19.87 -1.28 -19.70
N THR A 344 -21.03 -1.92 -19.82
CA THR A 344 -22.28 -1.50 -19.20
C THR A 344 -22.64 -2.47 -18.08
N VAL A 345 -22.95 -1.92 -16.90
CA VAL A 345 -23.30 -2.71 -15.71
C VAL A 345 -24.61 -2.16 -15.15
N SER A 346 -25.60 -3.03 -15.00
CA SER A 346 -26.89 -2.70 -14.41
C SER A 346 -27.26 -3.74 -13.35
N ASN A 347 -27.81 -3.28 -12.22
CA ASN A 347 -28.26 -4.16 -11.13
C ASN A 347 -27.14 -5.09 -10.62
N LEU A 348 -26.00 -4.51 -10.25
CA LEU A 348 -24.86 -5.25 -9.68
C LEU A 348 -25.01 -5.31 -8.16
N TYR A 349 -24.92 -6.50 -7.58
CA TYR A 349 -24.79 -6.70 -6.14
C TYR A 349 -23.44 -7.35 -5.84
N ALA A 350 -22.50 -6.56 -5.31
CA ALA A 350 -21.17 -7.03 -4.94
C ALA A 350 -21.03 -7.02 -3.42
N HIS A 351 -20.84 -8.18 -2.80
CA HIS A 351 -20.74 -8.25 -1.34
C HIS A 351 -19.70 -9.24 -0.85
N ASP A 352 -19.21 -9.06 0.38
CA ASP A 352 -18.27 -9.99 1.02
C ASP A 352 -16.99 -10.22 0.17
N LEU A 353 -16.41 -9.15 -0.40
CA LEU A 353 -15.20 -9.25 -1.24
C LEU A 353 -13.96 -8.65 -0.57
N LYS A 354 -12.82 -9.29 -0.82
CA LYS A 354 -11.47 -8.76 -0.59
C LYS A 354 -10.81 -8.42 -1.91
N VAL A 355 -10.83 -7.14 -2.31
CA VAL A 355 -10.37 -6.67 -3.64
C VAL A 355 -9.55 -5.38 -3.54
N ASN A 356 -8.87 -4.95 -4.61
CA ASN A 356 -8.37 -3.58 -4.67
C ASN A 356 -9.44 -2.61 -5.20
N SER A 357 -10.32 -3.11 -6.08
CA SER A 357 -11.41 -2.35 -6.71
C SER A 357 -12.60 -3.26 -7.04
N VAL A 358 -13.81 -2.72 -7.08
CA VAL A 358 -14.98 -3.44 -7.61
C VAL A 358 -15.07 -3.20 -9.11
N LEU A 359 -15.05 -1.94 -9.54
CA LEU A 359 -15.00 -1.54 -10.95
C LEU A 359 -13.69 -0.82 -11.25
N PHE A 360 -12.95 -1.29 -12.25
CA PHE A 360 -11.63 -0.77 -12.59
C PHE A 360 -11.52 -0.36 -14.07
N LEU A 361 -10.96 0.83 -14.31
CA LEU A 361 -10.82 1.42 -15.64
C LEU A 361 -9.35 1.68 -16.01
N LEU A 362 -8.95 1.31 -17.23
CA LEU A 362 -7.60 1.51 -17.75
C LEU A 362 -7.58 1.92 -19.24
N ASP A 363 -6.57 2.68 -19.67
CA ASP A 363 -6.37 3.20 -21.04
C ASP A 363 -7.50 4.13 -21.57
N TYR A 364 -8.25 3.72 -22.59
CA TYR A 364 -9.31 4.49 -23.26
C TYR A 364 -10.70 3.93 -22.98
N ALA A 365 -10.80 3.01 -22.02
CA ALA A 365 -12.03 2.27 -21.78
C ALA A 365 -13.13 3.15 -21.20
N SER A 366 -14.37 2.66 -21.29
CA SER A 366 -15.52 3.24 -20.63
C SER A 366 -16.24 2.24 -19.71
N ILE A 367 -16.76 2.74 -18.60
CA ILE A 367 -17.67 2.02 -17.70
C ILE A 367 -18.90 2.90 -17.44
N THR A 368 -20.08 2.35 -17.68
CA THR A 368 -21.36 2.93 -17.26
C THR A 368 -22.02 1.96 -16.30
N ALA A 369 -22.28 2.38 -15.06
CA ALA A 369 -22.89 1.55 -14.03
C ALA A 369 -24.16 2.18 -13.44
N LEU A 370 -25.26 1.43 -13.44
CA LEU A 370 -26.57 1.84 -12.95
C LEU A 370 -27.06 0.85 -11.89
N ASN A 371 -27.59 1.34 -10.77
CA ASN A 371 -28.11 0.51 -9.67
C ASN A 371 -27.04 -0.48 -9.18
N VAL A 372 -26.01 0.03 -8.50
CA VAL A 372 -24.92 -0.78 -7.95
C VAL A 372 -24.98 -0.76 -6.43
N THR A 373 -25.08 -1.94 -5.83
CA THR A 373 -25.00 -2.13 -4.38
C THR A 373 -23.71 -2.85 -4.03
N ILE A 374 -22.93 -2.25 -3.12
CA ILE A 374 -21.66 -2.76 -2.63
C ILE A 374 -21.76 -2.90 -1.11
N GLU A 375 -21.56 -4.10 -0.56
CA GLU A 375 -21.75 -4.36 0.87
C GLU A 375 -20.62 -5.21 1.47
N ASN A 376 -20.14 -4.89 2.67
CA ASN A 376 -19.11 -5.66 3.39
C ASN A 376 -17.84 -5.89 2.55
N ILE A 377 -17.23 -4.79 2.08
CA ILE A 377 -16.03 -4.85 1.23
C ILE A 377 -14.80 -4.47 2.03
N GLU A 378 -13.77 -5.33 1.95
CA GLU A 378 -12.43 -4.99 2.39
C GLU A 378 -11.54 -4.68 1.19
N LEU A 379 -11.08 -3.43 1.13
CA LEU A 379 -10.13 -2.96 0.14
C LEU A 379 -8.69 -3.07 0.64
N TYR A 380 -7.77 -3.36 -0.28
CA TYR A 380 -6.36 -3.51 0.04
C TYR A 380 -5.45 -2.82 -0.99
N ARG A 381 -4.19 -2.62 -0.58
CA ARG A 381 -3.12 -1.99 -1.37
C ARG A 381 -3.42 -0.55 -1.79
N TYR A 382 -3.93 -0.35 -3.00
CA TYR A 382 -4.22 0.94 -3.62
C TYR A 382 -5.55 0.85 -4.36
N GLY A 383 -6.22 1.98 -4.59
CA GLY A 383 -7.52 2.02 -5.26
C GLY A 383 -8.68 2.36 -4.34
N ALA A 384 -9.88 2.21 -4.85
CA ALA A 384 -11.18 2.39 -4.20
C ALA A 384 -12.18 1.43 -4.86
N PRO A 385 -13.46 1.34 -4.43
CA PRO A 385 -14.45 0.52 -5.14
C PRO A 385 -14.55 0.89 -6.62
N PHE A 386 -14.37 2.18 -6.92
CA PHE A 386 -14.25 2.72 -8.27
C PHE A 386 -12.85 3.29 -8.48
N SER A 387 -12.09 2.69 -9.39
CA SER A 387 -10.69 3.02 -9.60
C SER A 387 -10.36 3.27 -11.06
N THR A 388 -9.46 4.22 -11.31
CA THR A 388 -8.90 4.49 -12.64
C THR A 388 -7.38 4.52 -12.60
N TYR A 389 -6.73 3.90 -13.60
CA TYR A 389 -5.27 3.89 -13.69
C TYR A 389 -4.81 4.06 -15.14
N ASN A 390 -3.85 4.96 -15.35
CA ASN A 390 -3.19 5.19 -16.65
C ASN A 390 -4.16 5.39 -17.84
N THR A 391 -5.33 5.98 -17.60
CA THR A 391 -6.27 6.34 -18.67
C THR A 391 -5.81 7.59 -19.45
N LYS A 392 -6.14 7.62 -20.75
CA LYS A 392 -5.81 8.72 -21.68
C LYS A 392 -7.04 9.50 -22.16
N LYS A 393 -8.25 9.00 -21.89
CA LYS A 393 -9.58 9.59 -22.20
C LYS A 393 -10.72 8.69 -21.65
N GLY A 394 -10.56 8.17 -20.44
CA GLY A 394 -11.53 7.25 -19.86
C GLY A 394 -12.88 7.93 -19.56
N ILE A 395 -13.97 7.17 -19.59
CA ILE A 395 -15.30 7.64 -19.17
C ILE A 395 -15.80 6.74 -18.04
N PHE A 396 -16.19 7.34 -16.92
CA PHE A 396 -16.77 6.63 -15.78
C PHE A 396 -18.07 7.29 -15.38
N GLN A 397 -19.19 6.61 -15.64
CA GLN A 397 -20.54 7.10 -15.34
C GLN A 397 -21.20 6.18 -14.30
N LEU A 398 -21.60 6.75 -13.17
CA LEU A 398 -22.20 6.04 -12.04
C LEU A 398 -23.54 6.67 -11.68
N GLU A 399 -24.59 5.86 -11.59
CA GLU A 399 -25.92 6.31 -11.18
C GLU A 399 -26.59 5.31 -10.23
N ASN A 400 -27.20 5.83 -9.15
CA ASN A 400 -27.87 5.05 -8.11
C ASN A 400 -26.93 4.02 -7.45
N ILE A 401 -25.95 4.54 -6.71
CA ILE A 401 -24.91 3.73 -6.05
C ILE A 401 -25.17 3.66 -4.55
N THR A 402 -25.13 2.47 -3.97
CA THR A 402 -25.18 2.27 -2.52
C THR A 402 -23.95 1.49 -2.06
N ILE A 403 -23.17 2.05 -1.14
CA ILE A 403 -22.04 1.37 -0.50
C ILE A 403 -22.31 1.28 0.99
N LYS A 404 -22.22 0.08 1.55
CA LYS A 404 -22.37 -0.20 2.98
C LYS A 404 -21.17 -0.97 3.51
N ASN A 405 -20.72 -0.64 4.71
CA ASN A 405 -19.68 -1.38 5.41
C ASN A 405 -18.40 -1.58 4.58
N ILE A 406 -17.67 -0.49 4.37
CA ILE A 406 -16.41 -0.51 3.62
C ILE A 406 -15.20 -0.27 4.53
N ILE A 407 -14.20 -1.13 4.41
CA ILE A 407 -12.94 -1.00 5.15
C ILE A 407 -11.79 -0.91 4.16
N GLN A 408 -11.02 0.17 4.21
CA GLN A 408 -9.82 0.35 3.40
C GLN A 408 -8.55 0.09 4.23
N ARG A 409 -7.86 -1.00 3.89
CA ARG A 409 -6.64 -1.48 4.54
C ARG A 409 -5.37 -1.25 3.70
N GLY A 410 -5.46 -0.40 2.67
CA GLY A 410 -4.33 -0.04 1.81
C GLY A 410 -3.22 0.72 2.52
N GLU A 411 -1.96 0.41 2.23
CA GLU A 411 -0.78 1.06 2.83
C GLU A 411 -0.34 2.34 2.08
N ILE A 412 -0.94 2.60 0.92
CA ILE A 412 -0.62 3.72 0.02
C ILE A 412 -1.86 4.61 -0.10
N GLU A 413 -1.73 5.74 -0.79
CA GLU A 413 -2.82 6.67 -1.13
C GLU A 413 -3.96 5.95 -1.87
N CYS A 414 -5.11 5.84 -1.21
CA CYS A 414 -6.26 5.06 -1.66
C CYS A 414 -7.58 5.71 -1.22
N GLY A 415 -8.70 5.20 -1.73
CA GLY A 415 -10.04 5.73 -1.47
C GLY A 415 -10.99 4.67 -0.90
N ILE A 416 -12.03 5.10 -0.18
CA ILE A 416 -13.19 4.25 0.14
C ILE A 416 -14.36 4.46 -0.84
N PHE A 417 -14.32 5.52 -1.66
CA PHE A 417 -15.33 5.77 -2.69
C PHE A 417 -14.72 5.81 -4.09
N PHE A 418 -13.75 6.69 -4.33
CA PHE A 418 -13.18 6.88 -5.66
C PHE A 418 -11.67 7.10 -5.63
N TRP A 419 -10.96 6.48 -6.57
CA TRP A 419 -9.52 6.66 -6.79
C TRP A 419 -9.23 7.03 -8.24
N GLN A 420 -8.95 8.30 -8.48
CA GLN A 420 -8.73 8.87 -9.81
C GLN A 420 -7.28 9.32 -9.99
N THR A 421 -6.52 8.60 -10.82
CA THR A 421 -5.10 8.90 -11.06
C THR A 421 -4.74 9.21 -12.51
N SER A 422 -5.75 9.40 -13.36
CA SER A 422 -5.55 9.45 -14.81
C SER A 422 -6.62 10.25 -15.57
N THR A 423 -6.42 10.45 -16.87
CA THR A 423 -7.26 11.28 -17.75
C THR A 423 -8.65 10.66 -17.98
N THR A 424 -9.55 10.86 -17.01
CA THR A 424 -10.92 10.33 -17.00
C THR A 424 -11.93 11.45 -16.75
N ALA A 425 -13.06 11.40 -17.45
CA ALA A 425 -14.26 12.14 -17.09
C ALA A 425 -15.14 11.27 -16.16
N VAL A 426 -15.31 11.69 -14.91
CA VAL A 426 -16.08 10.99 -13.88
C VAL A 426 -17.38 11.73 -13.60
N THR A 427 -18.50 11.04 -13.73
CA THR A 427 -19.83 11.56 -13.35
C THR A 427 -20.52 10.58 -12.41
N VAL A 428 -20.94 11.07 -11.25
CA VAL A 428 -21.66 10.30 -10.25
C VAL A 428 -22.96 11.01 -9.89
N LYS A 429 -24.08 10.29 -9.97
CA LYS A 429 -25.42 10.79 -9.61
C LYS A 429 -26.08 9.85 -8.61
N ASN A 430 -26.66 10.40 -7.55
CA ASN A 430 -27.41 9.65 -6.52
C ASN A 430 -26.55 8.52 -5.92
N ALA A 431 -25.68 8.86 -4.97
CA ALA A 431 -24.85 7.88 -4.29
C ALA A 431 -24.93 8.02 -2.77
N THR A 432 -24.95 6.89 -2.06
CA THR A 432 -24.87 6.85 -0.60
C THR A 432 -23.73 5.92 -0.19
N VAL A 433 -22.86 6.41 0.68
CA VAL A 433 -21.82 5.62 1.35
C VAL A 433 -22.12 5.66 2.85
N ASP A 434 -22.48 4.52 3.42
CA ASP A 434 -22.83 4.38 4.83
C ASP A 434 -21.87 3.41 5.51
N PHE A 435 -21.23 3.88 6.59
CA PHE A 435 -20.19 3.17 7.33
C PHE A 435 -18.93 2.88 6.49
N GLY A 436 -17.93 3.75 6.64
CA GLY A 436 -16.65 3.61 5.96
C GLY A 436 -15.49 3.93 6.88
N MET A 437 -14.48 3.05 6.93
CA MET A 437 -13.31 3.22 7.78
C MET A 437 -12.02 2.99 6.98
N ALA A 438 -10.97 3.73 7.32
CA ALA A 438 -9.63 3.47 6.82
C ALA A 438 -8.63 3.22 7.95
N GLU A 439 -7.83 2.15 7.81
CA GLU A 439 -6.78 1.83 8.78
C GLU A 439 -5.51 2.66 8.55
N SER A 440 -5.24 3.03 7.30
CA SER A 440 -4.06 3.80 6.92
C SER A 440 -4.29 5.30 7.00
N ARG A 441 -3.25 6.02 7.45
CA ARG A 441 -3.18 7.50 7.47
C ARG A 441 -3.00 8.15 6.09
N LYS A 442 -3.15 7.39 5.01
CA LYS A 442 -3.08 7.89 3.62
C LYS A 442 -4.36 7.61 2.82
N SER A 443 -5.34 7.00 3.46
CA SER A 443 -6.61 6.66 2.84
C SER A 443 -7.57 7.83 2.94
N MET A 444 -8.39 8.01 1.93
CA MET A 444 -9.36 9.11 1.81
C MET A 444 -10.72 8.54 1.42
N VAL A 445 -11.74 9.39 1.33
CA VAL A 445 -12.98 9.00 0.64
C VAL A 445 -12.77 9.10 -0.85
N ILE A 446 -12.22 10.22 -1.30
CA ILE A 446 -11.89 10.49 -2.70
C ILE A 446 -10.43 10.91 -2.81
N TYR A 447 -9.68 10.16 -3.60
CA TYR A 447 -8.33 10.54 -4.03
C TYR A 447 -8.35 10.96 -5.49
N TYR A 448 -7.99 12.20 -5.75
CA TYR A 448 -7.93 12.78 -7.09
C TYR A 448 -6.52 13.34 -7.35
N ASP A 449 -5.74 12.62 -8.17
CA ASP A 449 -4.43 13.07 -8.68
C ASP A 449 -4.28 12.72 -10.16
N ALA A 450 -4.85 13.56 -11.04
CA ALA A 450 -4.97 13.26 -12.45
C ALA A 450 -4.52 14.40 -13.37
N SER A 451 -4.64 14.21 -14.69
CA SER A 451 -4.25 15.23 -15.67
C SER A 451 -5.12 16.49 -15.60
N ASP A 452 -4.63 17.58 -16.16
CA ASP A 452 -5.34 18.84 -16.41
C ASP A 452 -6.57 18.73 -17.34
N LYS A 453 -6.84 17.54 -17.89
CA LYS A 453 -8.04 17.23 -18.70
C LYS A 453 -9.07 16.37 -17.95
N SER A 454 -8.77 15.99 -16.72
CA SER A 454 -9.63 15.14 -15.91
C SER A 454 -10.72 15.97 -15.24
N GLU A 455 -11.93 15.42 -15.13
CA GLU A 455 -13.06 16.10 -14.50
C GLU A 455 -13.79 15.13 -13.57
N MET A 456 -14.28 15.63 -12.42
CA MET A 456 -15.13 14.86 -11.51
C MET A 456 -16.34 15.67 -11.08
N ASN A 457 -17.52 15.14 -11.38
CA ASN A 457 -18.82 15.74 -11.04
C ASN A 457 -19.62 14.79 -10.14
N LEU A 458 -19.92 15.25 -8.93
CA LEU A 458 -20.71 14.54 -7.92
C LEU A 458 -22.03 15.28 -7.70
N THR A 459 -23.16 14.59 -7.92
CA THR A 459 -24.50 15.17 -7.73
C THR A 459 -25.35 14.27 -6.84
N ASN A 460 -25.97 14.84 -5.80
CA ASN A 460 -26.79 14.10 -4.83
C ASN A 460 -26.01 12.94 -4.18
N VAL A 461 -24.90 13.26 -3.50
CA VAL A 461 -24.04 12.25 -2.86
C VAL A 461 -24.04 12.43 -1.35
N GLU A 462 -24.20 11.34 -0.62
CA GLU A 462 -24.30 11.36 0.83
C GLU A 462 -23.29 10.39 1.47
N PHE A 463 -22.46 10.93 2.36
CA PHE A 463 -21.50 10.19 3.17
C PHE A 463 -21.99 10.18 4.63
N ARG A 464 -22.22 8.98 5.19
CA ARG A 464 -22.71 8.75 6.56
C ARG A 464 -21.74 7.87 7.32
N ASN A 465 -21.46 8.22 8.59
CA ASN A 465 -20.68 7.37 9.51
C ASN A 465 -19.29 7.02 8.93
N ILE A 466 -18.58 8.04 8.42
CA ILE A 466 -17.26 7.87 7.78
C ILE A 466 -16.15 8.28 8.74
N HIS A 467 -15.17 7.40 8.97
CA HIS A 467 -14.04 7.63 9.87
C HIS A 467 -12.71 7.45 9.12
N ILE A 468 -11.98 8.55 8.90
CA ILE A 468 -10.76 8.55 8.07
C ILE A 468 -9.64 9.31 8.76
N ASN A 469 -8.45 8.73 8.86
CA ASN A 469 -7.29 9.36 9.54
C ASN A 469 -6.58 10.44 8.70
N ASP A 470 -6.97 10.62 7.44
CA ASP A 470 -6.49 11.65 6.50
C ASP A 470 -7.71 12.36 5.85
N ASN A 471 -7.51 13.13 4.78
CA ASN A 471 -8.56 14.02 4.26
C ASN A 471 -9.77 13.21 3.74
N ILE A 472 -10.98 13.76 3.83
CA ILE A 472 -12.16 13.15 3.20
C ILE A 472 -11.97 13.20 1.66
N ILE A 473 -11.66 14.36 1.11
CA ILE A 473 -11.36 14.55 -0.32
C ILE A 473 -9.97 15.16 -0.46
N GLU A 474 -9.11 14.52 -1.25
CA GLU A 474 -7.85 15.12 -1.70
C GLU A 474 -7.88 15.40 -3.20
N PHE A 475 -7.71 16.66 -3.56
CA PHE A 475 -7.59 17.14 -4.93
C PHE A 475 -6.16 17.64 -5.17
N ARG A 476 -5.31 16.79 -5.75
CA ARG A 476 -3.91 17.11 -6.04
C ARG A 476 -3.72 17.80 -7.37
N LYS A 477 -4.28 17.22 -8.45
CA LYS A 477 -4.09 17.70 -9.82
C LYS A 477 -5.32 17.31 -10.64
N GLY A 478 -5.87 18.23 -11.43
CA GLY A 478 -7.09 17.99 -12.22
C GLY A 478 -7.59 19.24 -12.94
N ASN A 479 -8.49 19.10 -13.91
CA ASN A 479 -9.17 20.25 -14.54
C ASN A 479 -10.18 20.88 -13.56
N SER A 480 -11.14 20.05 -13.13
CA SER A 480 -12.27 20.50 -12.32
C SER A 480 -12.75 19.45 -11.32
N LEU A 481 -13.30 19.96 -10.21
CA LEU A 481 -14.04 19.22 -9.19
C LEU A 481 -15.33 19.98 -8.91
N SER A 482 -16.48 19.35 -9.20
CA SER A 482 -17.80 19.91 -8.93
C SER A 482 -18.55 19.03 -7.94
N LEU A 483 -18.87 19.59 -6.77
CA LEU A 483 -19.73 18.96 -5.76
C LEU A 483 -21.08 19.69 -5.74
N ASN A 484 -22.17 18.98 -5.99
CA ASN A 484 -23.52 19.54 -6.03
C ASN A 484 -24.47 18.68 -5.17
N ASN A 485 -25.08 19.28 -4.14
CA ASN A 485 -25.93 18.56 -3.18
C ASN A 485 -25.17 17.38 -2.53
N VAL A 486 -24.08 17.69 -1.83
CA VAL A 486 -23.22 16.69 -1.16
C VAL A 486 -23.33 16.82 0.36
N LYS A 487 -23.57 15.70 1.03
CA LYS A 487 -23.80 15.65 2.48
C LYS A 487 -22.73 14.84 3.21
N PHE A 488 -22.25 15.34 4.34
CA PHE A 488 -21.37 14.65 5.28
C PHE A 488 -22.05 14.61 6.65
N ILE A 489 -22.48 13.43 7.09
CA ILE A 489 -23.25 13.24 8.33
C ILE A 489 -22.49 12.26 9.23
N ASN A 490 -22.26 12.64 10.49
CA ASN A 490 -21.51 11.83 11.47
C ASN A 490 -20.15 11.36 10.92
N CYS A 491 -19.42 12.25 10.23
CA CYS A 491 -18.11 11.92 9.66
C CYS A 491 -16.98 12.46 10.55
N SER A 492 -15.82 11.82 10.57
CA SER A 492 -14.66 12.29 11.30
C SER A 492 -13.35 12.16 10.49
N THR A 493 -12.46 13.13 10.70
CA THR A 493 -11.10 13.15 10.17
C THR A 493 -10.14 13.95 11.04
N ASP A 494 -8.88 13.51 11.04
CA ASP A 494 -7.76 14.20 11.66
C ASP A 494 -7.31 15.43 10.85
N THR A 495 -7.68 15.59 9.57
CA THR A 495 -7.01 16.55 8.67
C THR A 495 -7.91 17.57 7.95
N ALA A 496 -8.75 17.18 6.99
CA ALA A 496 -9.61 18.11 6.25
C ALA A 496 -10.79 17.43 5.57
N ILE A 497 -11.87 18.17 5.32
CA ILE A 497 -12.93 17.71 4.41
C ILE A 497 -12.42 17.77 2.97
N LEU A 498 -11.81 18.89 2.57
CA LEU A 498 -11.23 19.06 1.24
C LEU A 498 -9.81 19.64 1.32
N ARG A 499 -8.83 18.91 0.81
CA ARG A 499 -7.45 19.36 0.66
C ARG A 499 -7.09 19.55 -0.81
N VAL A 500 -6.49 20.70 -1.13
CA VAL A 500 -6.12 21.06 -2.51
C VAL A 500 -4.61 21.33 -2.60
N LYS A 501 -3.84 20.52 -3.35
CA LYS A 501 -2.36 20.58 -3.34
C LYS A 501 -1.66 21.22 -4.56
N ARG A 502 -2.25 21.25 -5.77
CA ARG A 502 -1.60 21.70 -7.03
C ARG A 502 -2.67 22.16 -8.05
N TYR A 503 -2.26 22.96 -9.06
CA TYR A 503 -3.05 23.53 -10.18
C TYR A 503 -4.46 22.90 -10.37
N GLY A 504 -5.44 23.38 -9.62
CA GLY A 504 -6.85 23.15 -9.89
C GLY A 504 -7.40 24.38 -10.58
N GLU A 505 -7.88 24.23 -11.81
CA GLU A 505 -8.35 25.39 -12.57
C GLU A 505 -9.72 25.86 -12.07
N ASN A 506 -10.63 24.93 -11.71
CA ASN A 506 -12.00 25.25 -11.27
C ASN A 506 -12.54 24.29 -10.19
N ILE A 507 -12.77 24.78 -8.96
CA ILE A 507 -13.46 24.03 -7.88
C ILE A 507 -14.80 24.72 -7.59
N SER A 508 -15.89 23.99 -7.74
CA SER A 508 -17.26 24.48 -7.52
C SER A 508 -17.96 23.64 -6.46
N LEU A 509 -18.38 24.28 -5.37
CA LEU A 509 -19.08 23.64 -4.26
C LEU A 509 -20.49 24.24 -4.12
N LYS A 510 -21.52 23.44 -4.38
CA LYS A 510 -22.91 23.87 -4.34
C LYS A 510 -23.76 22.95 -3.46
N ASP A 511 -24.60 23.55 -2.62
CA ASP A 511 -25.55 22.84 -1.77
C ASP A 511 -24.83 21.80 -0.87
N ILE A 512 -23.82 22.25 -0.12
CA ILE A 512 -23.02 21.39 0.76
C ILE A 512 -23.64 21.36 2.18
N TYR A 513 -23.81 20.17 2.74
CA TYR A 513 -24.35 19.97 4.09
C TYR A 513 -23.39 19.16 4.95
N VAL A 514 -23.03 19.67 6.13
CA VAL A 514 -22.15 19.02 7.10
C VAL A 514 -22.84 19.01 8.47
N GLU A 515 -22.95 17.84 9.10
CA GLU A 515 -23.57 17.69 10.42
C GLU A 515 -22.83 16.67 11.28
N ASN A 516 -22.66 16.99 12.57
CA ASN A 516 -21.99 16.15 13.56
C ASN A 516 -20.57 15.73 13.14
N PHE A 517 -19.84 16.61 12.47
CA PHE A 517 -18.49 16.32 12.01
C PHE A 517 -17.50 16.43 13.17
N ASN A 518 -16.68 15.40 13.41
CA ASN A 518 -15.75 15.32 14.56
C ASN A 518 -16.42 15.57 15.93
N ASN A 519 -17.69 15.19 16.10
CA ASN A 519 -18.47 15.48 17.31
C ASN A 519 -17.97 14.78 18.58
N ASP A 520 -17.12 13.75 18.47
CA ASP A 520 -16.54 13.04 19.61
C ASP A 520 -15.41 13.81 20.31
N ILE A 521 -14.97 14.94 19.73
CA ILE A 521 -13.84 15.73 20.25
C ILE A 521 -14.37 16.92 21.04
N SER A 522 -14.06 16.95 22.35
CA SER A 522 -14.33 18.11 23.20
C SER A 522 -13.26 19.19 23.06
N TYR A 523 -13.61 20.46 23.30
CA TYR A 523 -12.67 21.58 23.18
C TYR A 523 -11.39 21.40 24.01
N ASP A 524 -11.50 20.84 25.22
CA ASP A 524 -10.37 20.71 26.15
C ASP A 524 -9.45 19.52 25.82
N ASN A 525 -9.92 18.57 25.00
CA ASN A 525 -9.12 17.42 24.54
C ASN A 525 -8.28 17.73 23.29
N ILE A 526 -8.41 18.91 22.69
CA ILE A 526 -7.67 19.31 21.48
C ILE A 526 -6.17 19.60 21.80
N THR A 527 -5.77 19.66 23.08
CA THR A 527 -4.45 20.19 23.50
C THR A 527 -3.30 19.18 23.71
N SER A 528 -3.50 17.87 23.57
CA SER A 528 -2.43 16.88 23.85
C SER A 528 -1.94 16.09 22.63
N SER A 529 -2.49 16.33 21.44
CA SER A 529 -2.08 15.65 20.22
C SER A 529 -2.31 16.50 18.95
N ILE A 530 -1.19 16.88 18.34
CA ILE A 530 -0.93 16.99 16.89
C ILE A 530 -1.09 18.34 16.17
N GLU A 531 -0.11 18.61 15.29
CA GLU A 531 -0.21 19.27 13.97
C GLU A 531 -1.27 18.65 13.00
N GLN A 532 -2.24 17.87 13.50
CA GLN A 532 -3.20 17.06 12.72
C GLN A 532 -4.59 17.10 13.37
N ILE A 533 -5.15 18.30 13.57
CA ILE A 533 -6.60 18.44 13.77
C ILE A 533 -7.12 19.42 12.72
N SER A 534 -8.10 18.92 11.96
CA SER A 534 -9.05 19.51 11.00
C SER A 534 -8.97 21.00 10.61
N SER A 535 -8.40 21.28 9.43
CA SER A 535 -8.79 22.43 8.60
C SER A 535 -9.87 22.01 7.62
N THR A 536 -11.08 22.58 7.65
CA THR A 536 -12.18 22.07 6.80
C THR A 536 -11.88 22.20 5.31
N PHE A 537 -11.27 23.32 4.91
CA PHE A 537 -10.84 23.58 3.55
C PHE A 537 -9.39 24.06 3.51
N MET A 538 -8.53 23.18 2.99
CA MET A 538 -7.36 23.51 2.17
C MET A 538 -5.96 23.65 2.81
N ASP A 539 -4.98 23.14 2.06
CA ASP A 539 -3.54 23.31 2.24
C ASP A 539 -2.87 23.14 0.85
N ARG A 540 -2.64 24.25 0.10
CA ARG A 540 -1.45 24.60 -0.78
C ARG A 540 -1.66 25.62 -1.96
N GLU A 541 -0.55 25.90 -2.66
CA GLU A 541 -0.16 26.95 -3.66
C GLU A 541 -0.91 27.01 -5.02
N ASN A 542 -1.30 28.23 -5.44
CA ASN A 542 -1.79 28.65 -6.79
C ASN A 542 -3.16 28.12 -7.28
N THR A 543 -4.23 28.21 -6.47
CA THR A 543 -5.62 28.11 -6.95
C THR A 543 -6.18 29.48 -7.32
N LYS A 544 -6.94 29.60 -8.44
CA LYS A 544 -7.50 30.90 -8.89
C LYS A 544 -8.62 31.41 -7.98
N SER A 545 -9.59 30.55 -7.67
CA SER A 545 -10.71 30.82 -6.75
C SER A 545 -11.42 29.52 -6.36
N ILE A 546 -12.04 29.52 -5.17
CA ILE A 546 -13.02 28.49 -4.77
C ILE A 546 -14.36 29.19 -4.59
N ASP A 547 -15.36 28.75 -5.34
CA ASP A 547 -16.72 29.25 -5.26
C ASP A 547 -17.62 28.27 -4.48
N ILE A 548 -18.16 28.76 -3.36
CA ILE A 548 -19.06 28.02 -2.48
C ILE A 548 -20.42 28.72 -2.47
N THR A 549 -21.47 28.02 -2.91
CA THR A 549 -22.85 28.51 -2.90
C THR A 549 -23.75 27.57 -2.12
N ASN A 550 -24.48 28.10 -1.14
CA ASN A 550 -25.33 27.33 -0.23
C ASN A 550 -24.55 26.26 0.54
N ILE A 551 -24.01 26.64 1.70
CA ILE A 551 -23.30 25.72 2.61
C ILE A 551 -23.93 25.76 3.99
N THR A 552 -24.18 24.59 4.58
CA THR A 552 -24.69 24.45 5.94
C THR A 552 -23.76 23.56 6.76
N MET A 553 -23.29 24.04 7.90
CA MET A 553 -22.49 23.27 8.85
C MET A 553 -23.07 23.39 10.25
N LYS A 554 -23.40 22.25 10.87
CA LYS A 554 -24.03 22.20 12.18
C LYS A 554 -23.35 21.23 13.14
N ASN A 555 -23.34 21.58 14.42
CA ASN A 555 -22.95 20.70 15.53
C ASN A 555 -21.59 20.00 15.28
N SER A 556 -20.63 20.71 14.71
CA SER A 556 -19.38 20.14 14.23
C SER A 556 -18.17 20.80 14.90
N THR A 557 -17.10 20.02 15.08
CA THR A 557 -15.85 20.47 15.70
C THR A 557 -14.74 20.54 14.66
N PHE A 558 -14.04 21.67 14.59
CA PHE A 558 -12.94 21.91 13.67
C PHE A 558 -11.78 22.57 14.42
N TYR A 559 -10.55 22.38 13.94
CA TYR A 559 -9.44 23.20 14.42
C TYR A 559 -9.56 24.63 13.88
N GLU A 560 -9.81 24.74 12.58
CA GLU A 560 -10.20 25.96 11.86
C GLU A 560 -11.00 25.61 10.60
N LEU A 561 -11.84 26.53 10.13
CA LEU A 561 -12.66 26.28 8.94
C LEU A 561 -11.81 26.39 7.65
N PHE A 562 -10.89 27.37 7.62
CA PHE A 562 -9.96 27.59 6.51
C PHE A 562 -8.52 27.70 7.02
N HIS A 563 -7.65 26.80 6.57
CA HIS A 563 -6.21 26.85 6.84
C HIS A 563 -5.46 27.40 5.64
N GLN A 564 -4.42 28.19 5.89
CA GLN A 564 -3.71 28.91 4.84
C GLN A 564 -2.20 28.69 4.87
N ASN A 565 -1.73 27.94 3.86
CA ASN A 565 -0.31 27.79 3.52
C ASN A 565 0.06 28.44 2.17
N ALA A 566 -0.89 29.14 1.53
CA ALA A 566 -0.68 29.92 0.30
C ALA A 566 -1.83 30.94 0.10
N ALA A 567 -1.67 31.86 -0.87
CA ALA A 567 -2.69 32.83 -1.24
C ALA A 567 -3.88 32.16 -1.94
N ILE A 568 -5.11 32.43 -1.47
CA ILE A 568 -6.36 31.93 -2.07
C ILE A 568 -7.46 32.99 -2.09
N ASN A 569 -8.29 32.97 -3.14
CA ASN A 569 -9.58 33.66 -3.17
C ASN A 569 -10.72 32.68 -2.85
N VAL A 570 -11.45 32.91 -1.76
CA VAL A 570 -12.64 32.12 -1.38
C VAL A 570 -13.88 33.00 -1.46
N LEU A 571 -14.87 32.57 -2.23
CA LEU A 571 -16.20 33.18 -2.29
C LEU A 571 -17.22 32.26 -1.63
N ILE A 572 -17.91 32.74 -0.59
CA ILE A 572 -19.02 32.04 0.04
C ILE A 572 -20.28 32.86 -0.14
N LYS A 573 -21.32 32.28 -0.75
CA LYS A 573 -22.66 32.87 -0.86
C LYS A 573 -23.66 31.98 -0.16
N ASN A 574 -24.46 32.56 0.73
CA ASN A 574 -25.53 31.88 1.46
C ASN A 574 -25.00 30.73 2.36
N GLY A 575 -24.15 31.07 3.34
CA GLY A 575 -23.69 30.09 4.35
C GLY A 575 -24.55 30.07 5.61
N ASN A 576 -24.60 28.93 6.30
CA ASN A 576 -25.17 28.78 7.63
C ASN A 576 -24.26 27.92 8.52
N PHE A 577 -23.60 28.54 9.48
CA PHE A 577 -22.67 27.90 10.42
C PHE A 577 -23.25 27.99 11.83
N GLU A 578 -23.83 26.89 12.32
CA GLU A 578 -24.58 26.85 13.58
C GLU A 578 -23.99 25.85 14.58
N ASN A 579 -23.81 26.26 15.83
CA ASN A 579 -23.33 25.41 16.93
C ASN A 579 -22.00 24.68 16.64
N ASN A 580 -21.07 25.33 15.94
CA ASN A 580 -19.76 24.73 15.66
C ASN A 580 -18.72 25.13 16.71
N ILE A 581 -17.74 24.26 16.93
CA ILE A 581 -16.59 24.52 17.78
C ILE A 581 -15.36 24.69 16.88
N PHE A 582 -14.68 25.82 16.99
CA PHE A 582 -13.40 26.09 16.33
C PHE A 582 -12.31 26.14 17.39
N TYR A 583 -11.22 25.38 17.27
CA TYR A 583 -10.13 25.49 18.24
C TYR A 583 -9.45 26.87 18.18
N ASN A 584 -9.12 27.35 16.98
CA ASN A 584 -8.59 28.69 16.77
C ASN A 584 -9.71 29.68 16.45
N SER A 585 -10.20 29.63 15.21
CA SER A 585 -11.19 30.54 14.62
C SER A 585 -11.68 29.93 13.30
N ALA A 586 -12.79 30.40 12.73
CA ALA A 586 -13.18 29.98 11.38
C ALA A 586 -12.09 30.33 10.34
N ILE A 587 -11.54 31.54 10.37
CA ILE A 587 -10.49 32.02 9.47
C ILE A 587 -9.29 32.45 10.30
N ASN A 588 -8.18 31.72 10.19
CA ASN A 588 -6.97 31.98 10.94
C ASN A 588 -5.83 32.43 10.01
N ILE A 589 -5.22 33.57 10.32
CA ILE A 589 -4.22 34.24 9.48
C ILE A 589 -2.91 34.30 10.26
N ILE A 590 -1.94 33.46 9.89
CA ILE A 590 -0.66 33.27 10.61
C ILE A 590 0.56 33.63 9.74
N THR A 591 0.41 33.67 8.40
CA THR A 591 1.52 33.73 7.44
C THR A 591 1.37 34.86 6.41
N ASN A 592 2.45 35.15 5.69
CA ASN A 592 2.58 36.32 4.81
C ASN A 592 1.81 36.24 3.46
N PHE A 593 0.71 35.49 3.34
CA PHE A 593 0.04 35.26 2.05
C PHE A 593 -1.15 36.22 1.80
N ASN A 594 -1.26 36.77 0.59
CA ASN A 594 -2.35 37.65 0.17
C ASN A 594 -3.63 36.87 -0.19
N SER A 595 -4.36 36.38 0.82
CA SER A 595 -5.64 35.69 0.61
C SER A 595 -6.83 36.66 0.67
N LYS A 596 -7.89 36.36 -0.10
CA LYS A 596 -9.13 37.15 -0.14
C LYS A 596 -10.33 36.29 0.23
N PHE A 597 -11.06 36.70 1.27
CA PHE A 597 -12.34 36.09 1.61
C PHE A 597 -13.49 37.03 1.26
N MET A 598 -14.41 36.56 0.42
CA MET A 598 -15.64 37.26 0.06
C MET A 598 -16.82 36.45 0.59
N ILE A 599 -17.42 36.88 1.69
CA ILE A 599 -18.49 36.13 2.35
C ILE A 599 -19.77 36.95 2.31
N GLU A 600 -20.81 36.42 1.66
CA GLU A 600 -22.07 37.12 1.41
C GLU A 600 -23.28 36.34 1.90
N ASN A 601 -24.23 37.03 2.53
CA ASN A 601 -25.51 36.48 3.00
C ASN A 601 -25.33 35.25 3.92
N THR A 602 -24.36 35.28 4.82
CA THR A 602 -23.98 34.13 5.66
C THR A 602 -24.34 34.36 7.12
N ILE A 603 -24.85 33.31 7.78
CA ILE A 603 -25.19 33.31 9.21
C ILE A 603 -24.13 32.50 9.97
N PHE A 604 -23.57 33.09 11.02
CA PHE A 604 -22.73 32.43 12.01
C PHE A 604 -23.43 32.51 13.37
N LYS A 605 -23.96 31.39 13.85
CA LYS A 605 -24.79 31.31 15.05
C LYS A 605 -24.22 30.35 16.08
N SER A 606 -24.09 30.81 17.32
CA SER A 606 -23.73 29.96 18.48
C SER A 606 -22.40 29.21 18.32
N ASN A 607 -21.43 29.76 17.56
CA ASN A 607 -20.13 29.12 17.39
C ASN A 607 -19.19 29.50 18.55
N VAL A 608 -18.26 28.60 18.90
CA VAL A 608 -17.32 28.76 20.03
C VAL A 608 -15.89 28.68 19.54
N ALA A 609 -15.01 29.58 20.00
CA ALA A 609 -13.57 29.51 19.70
C ALA A 609 -12.65 30.06 20.80
N LYS A 610 -11.33 29.98 20.60
CA LYS A 610 -10.33 30.50 21.56
C LYS A 610 -10.25 32.02 21.56
N ASP A 611 -9.90 32.60 20.42
CA ASP A 611 -9.73 34.04 20.19
C ASP A 611 -10.35 34.34 18.82
N GLY A 612 -11.26 35.31 18.70
CA GLY A 612 -11.89 35.62 17.41
C GLY A 612 -12.66 34.45 16.82
N THR A 613 -13.96 34.27 17.14
CA THR A 613 -14.71 33.09 16.64
C THR A 613 -14.68 32.94 15.12
N ILE A 614 -14.67 34.06 14.40
CA ILE A 614 -14.68 34.07 12.94
C ILE A 614 -13.30 34.38 12.38
N ILE A 615 -12.57 35.36 12.94
CA ILE A 615 -11.27 35.78 12.41
C ILE A 615 -10.25 35.92 13.53
N SER A 616 -9.11 35.25 13.36
CA SER A 616 -7.89 35.46 14.15
C SER A 616 -6.75 35.88 13.22
N ASN A 617 -6.25 37.11 13.37
CA ASN A 617 -5.11 37.64 12.63
C ASN A 617 -3.89 37.82 13.54
N LYS A 618 -2.89 36.96 13.34
CA LYS A 618 -1.65 36.92 14.12
C LYS A 618 -0.41 37.37 13.35
N ASP A 619 -0.55 37.77 12.09
CA ASP A 619 0.57 38.25 11.26
C ASP A 619 0.97 39.69 11.63
N VAL A 620 2.10 39.84 12.32
CA VAL A 620 2.61 41.13 12.82
C VAL A 620 3.44 41.88 11.76
N TYR A 621 3.89 41.20 10.69
CA TYR A 621 4.96 41.71 9.83
C TYR A 621 4.50 42.30 8.50
N ASN A 622 3.24 42.09 8.07
CA ASN A 622 2.75 42.60 6.79
C ASN A 622 1.26 42.96 6.76
N ASN A 623 0.91 43.96 5.95
CA ASN A 623 -0.46 44.37 5.61
C ASN A 623 -1.10 43.41 4.58
N ASN A 624 -1.24 42.12 4.90
CA ASN A 624 -1.65 41.09 3.92
C ASN A 624 -3.18 40.91 3.75
N ASN A 625 -4.00 41.57 4.57
CA ASN A 625 -5.46 41.47 4.52
C ASN A 625 -6.12 42.45 3.55
N LYS A 626 -5.48 42.79 2.43
CA LYS A 626 -5.87 43.97 1.64
C LYS A 626 -7.30 43.98 1.09
N TYR A 627 -8.07 42.87 1.06
CA TYR A 627 -9.38 42.85 0.39
C TYR A 627 -10.44 41.86 0.92
N SER A 628 -10.35 41.37 2.16
CA SER A 628 -11.40 40.47 2.71
C SER A 628 -12.64 41.27 3.11
N TYR A 629 -13.84 40.82 2.72
CA TYR A 629 -15.08 41.49 3.07
C TYR A 629 -16.23 40.52 3.39
N PHE A 630 -17.05 40.93 4.34
CA PHE A 630 -18.28 40.28 4.76
C PHE A 630 -19.44 41.19 4.39
N LYS A 631 -20.45 40.67 3.71
CA LYS A 631 -21.60 41.44 3.24
C LYS A 631 -22.91 40.76 3.63
N ASN A 632 -23.81 41.51 4.27
CA ASN A 632 -25.12 40.99 4.70
C ASN A 632 -24.99 39.74 5.61
N CYS A 633 -23.94 39.66 6.42
CA CYS A 633 -23.72 38.52 7.32
C CYS A 633 -24.37 38.77 8.69
N THR A 634 -24.80 37.71 9.37
CA THR A 634 -25.31 37.78 10.75
C THR A 634 -24.40 36.97 11.68
N PHE A 635 -23.92 37.61 12.74
CA PHE A 635 -23.11 36.99 13.79
C PHE A 635 -23.92 37.00 15.09
N GLU A 636 -24.45 35.86 15.48
CA GLU A 636 -25.38 35.72 16.61
C GLU A 636 -24.84 34.74 17.66
N ASN A 637 -24.81 35.14 18.94
CA ASN A 637 -24.45 34.30 20.08
C ASN A 637 -23.09 33.59 19.98
N ASN A 638 -22.12 34.12 19.21
CA ASN A 638 -20.80 33.49 19.10
C ASN A 638 -19.94 33.83 20.34
N ILE A 639 -19.13 32.86 20.80
CA ILE A 639 -18.38 32.96 22.06
C ILE A 639 -16.89 32.69 21.82
N ALA A 640 -16.05 33.71 22.02
CA ALA A 640 -14.60 33.50 22.17
C ALA A 640 -14.26 33.28 23.65
N LYS A 641 -13.41 32.30 23.99
CA LYS A 641 -13.00 32.05 25.38
C LYS A 641 -12.12 33.18 25.94
N ASN A 642 -11.30 33.80 25.10
CA ASN A 642 -10.30 34.80 25.50
C ASN A 642 -10.62 36.19 24.95
N ARG A 643 -10.12 36.55 23.76
CA ARG A 643 -10.19 37.92 23.21
C ARG A 643 -10.98 37.98 21.92
N GLY A 644 -11.71 39.07 21.71
CA GLY A 644 -12.36 39.40 20.45
C GLY A 644 -13.47 38.43 20.09
N GLY A 645 -14.72 38.69 20.47
CA GLY A 645 -15.80 37.70 20.31
C GLY A 645 -16.00 37.24 18.87
N ILE A 646 -15.80 38.12 17.89
CA ILE A 646 -15.81 37.80 16.45
C ILE A 646 -14.41 37.89 15.85
N ILE A 647 -13.63 38.91 16.24
CA ILE A 647 -12.36 39.27 15.60
C ILE A 647 -11.28 39.45 16.66
N TYR A 648 -10.18 38.73 16.49
CA TYR A 648 -8.94 38.95 17.23
C TYR A 648 -7.84 39.33 16.24
N SER A 649 -7.21 40.50 16.40
CA SER A 649 -6.13 40.93 15.52
C SER A 649 -4.97 41.57 16.27
N ILE A 650 -3.76 41.04 16.06
CA ILE A 650 -2.50 41.70 16.47
C ILE A 650 -1.72 42.28 15.28
N GLY A 651 -2.14 41.96 14.06
CA GLY A 651 -1.69 42.54 12.79
C GLY A 651 -2.63 43.61 12.24
N ASP A 652 -2.30 44.18 11.08
CA ASP A 652 -3.16 45.16 10.40
C ASP A 652 -4.42 44.47 9.83
N SER A 653 -5.59 44.87 10.33
CA SER A 653 -6.91 44.46 9.81
C SER A 653 -7.75 45.63 9.31
N SER A 654 -7.15 46.79 9.04
CA SER A 654 -7.84 48.00 8.57
C SER A 654 -8.55 47.85 7.21
N GLU A 655 -8.14 46.88 6.40
CA GLU A 655 -8.74 46.58 5.10
C GLU A 655 -9.82 45.48 5.14
N LEU A 656 -10.08 44.91 6.32
CA LEU A 656 -11.21 44.00 6.52
C LEU A 656 -12.51 44.80 6.64
N ILE A 657 -13.48 44.51 5.79
CA ILE A 657 -14.75 45.27 5.72
C ILE A 657 -15.94 44.39 6.10
N PHE A 658 -16.76 44.85 7.05
CA PHE A 658 -18.08 44.31 7.36
C PHE A 658 -19.15 45.27 6.85
N ARG A 659 -19.83 44.91 5.76
CA ARG A 659 -20.86 45.73 5.12
C ARG A 659 -22.25 45.17 5.38
N ASN A 660 -23.13 45.98 5.97
CA ASN A 660 -24.50 45.62 6.31
C ASN A 660 -24.60 44.32 7.15
N CYS A 661 -23.63 44.09 8.03
CA CYS A 661 -23.60 42.91 8.90
C CYS A 661 -24.30 43.19 10.24
N LYS A 662 -24.91 42.16 10.83
CA LYS A 662 -25.57 42.21 12.15
C LYS A 662 -24.73 41.49 13.19
N PHE A 663 -24.62 42.06 14.38
CA PHE A 663 -23.86 41.53 15.51
C PHE A 663 -24.75 41.47 16.75
N ILE A 664 -25.13 40.27 17.17
CA ILE A 664 -26.15 40.04 18.20
C ILE A 664 -25.57 39.13 19.28
N ASN A 665 -25.46 39.62 20.51
CA ASN A 665 -25.12 38.82 21.71
C ASN A 665 -23.80 38.03 21.63
N ASN A 666 -22.82 38.50 20.86
CA ASN A 666 -21.50 37.88 20.82
C ASN A 666 -20.72 38.22 22.09
N SER A 667 -19.84 37.33 22.54
CA SER A 667 -19.11 37.51 23.81
C SER A 667 -17.67 37.02 23.78
N ALA A 668 -16.83 37.65 24.60
CA ALA A 668 -15.45 37.23 24.90
C ALA A 668 -15.07 37.66 26.31
N THR A 669 -13.94 37.19 26.84
CA THR A 669 -13.40 37.69 28.11
C THR A 669 -13.00 39.17 27.96
N ILE A 670 -12.42 39.55 26.83
CA ILE A 670 -12.04 40.92 26.47
C ILE A 670 -12.49 41.25 25.04
N GLY A 671 -13.28 42.31 24.86
CA GLY A 671 -13.77 42.77 23.55
C GLY A 671 -14.82 41.83 22.95
N SER A 672 -16.11 42.11 23.16
CA SER A 672 -17.19 41.20 22.75
C SER A 672 -17.38 41.08 21.23
N ILE A 673 -16.87 42.03 20.45
CA ILE A 673 -16.87 42.02 18.99
C ILE A 673 -15.44 41.92 18.46
N SER A 674 -14.59 42.89 18.80
CA SER A 674 -13.25 43.01 18.23
C SER A 674 -12.21 43.34 19.30
N TYR A 675 -11.07 42.66 19.20
CA TYR A 675 -9.84 43.02 19.89
C TYR A 675 -8.76 43.34 18.85
N SER A 676 -8.17 44.53 18.91
CA SER A 676 -7.09 44.96 18.01
C SER A 676 -5.88 45.48 18.78
N ARG A 677 -4.66 45.21 18.33
CA ARG A 677 -3.45 45.73 18.99
C ARG A 677 -3.42 47.27 19.04
N THR A 678 -3.81 47.94 17.97
CA THR A 678 -3.95 49.40 17.88
C THR A 678 -5.28 49.75 17.22
N LYS A 679 -5.73 50.99 17.41
CA LYS A 679 -6.96 51.49 16.79
C LYS A 679 -6.86 51.53 15.26
N ASP A 680 -5.68 51.85 14.73
CA ASP A 680 -5.44 51.89 13.28
C ASP A 680 -5.60 50.52 12.62
N TYR A 681 -5.50 49.44 13.40
CA TYR A 681 -5.69 48.08 12.91
C TYR A 681 -7.14 47.61 13.01
N GLU A 682 -8.07 48.40 13.55
CA GLU A 682 -9.48 48.00 13.63
C GLU A 682 -10.13 47.84 12.25
N PRO A 683 -10.96 46.81 12.06
CA PRO A 683 -11.69 46.61 10.82
C PRO A 683 -12.76 47.67 10.58
N LYS A 684 -13.15 47.86 9.31
CA LYS A 684 -14.16 48.83 8.89
C LYS A 684 -15.57 48.23 8.96
N PHE A 685 -16.47 48.89 9.69
CA PHE A 685 -17.90 48.54 9.75
C PHE A 685 -18.70 49.59 8.96
N ILE A 686 -19.48 49.13 7.97
CA ILE A 686 -20.22 50.00 7.05
C ILE A 686 -21.69 49.54 6.97
N PRO A 687 -22.68 50.29 7.48
CA PRO A 687 -22.53 51.51 8.27
C PRO A 687 -21.89 51.23 9.65
N ASP A 688 -21.59 52.28 10.41
CA ASP A 688 -21.06 52.15 11.77
C ASP A 688 -21.90 51.16 12.58
N ILE A 689 -21.24 50.21 13.25
CA ILE A 689 -21.90 49.15 14.02
C ILE A 689 -22.85 49.73 15.09
N TYR A 690 -22.59 50.91 15.63
CA TYR A 690 -23.43 51.57 16.62
C TYR A 690 -24.67 52.24 16.03
N SER A 691 -24.73 52.40 14.70
CA SER A 691 -25.84 53.09 14.02
C SER A 691 -27.09 52.22 13.81
N SER A 692 -26.96 50.90 13.99
CA SER A 692 -28.05 49.94 13.74
C SER A 692 -28.64 49.43 15.06
N SER A 693 -29.95 49.57 15.24
CA SER A 693 -30.70 49.01 16.39
C SER A 693 -30.75 47.48 16.39
N ASP A 694 -30.44 46.85 15.25
CA ASP A 694 -30.41 45.39 15.13
C ASP A 694 -29.16 44.78 15.80
N ASN A 695 -28.16 45.60 16.13
CA ASN A 695 -26.95 45.14 16.80
C ASN A 695 -27.15 45.13 18.32
N VAL A 696 -26.94 43.97 18.94
CA VAL A 696 -26.97 43.80 20.40
C VAL A 696 -25.55 43.55 20.87
N LEU A 697 -24.87 44.63 21.27
CA LEU A 697 -23.45 44.61 21.63
C LEU A 697 -23.28 44.45 23.14
N LEU A 698 -22.58 43.40 23.56
CA LEU A 698 -22.28 43.13 24.97
C LEU A 698 -20.95 43.76 25.39
N ASN A 699 -20.69 43.89 26.68
CA ASN A 699 -19.33 44.14 27.17
C ASN A 699 -18.57 42.81 27.27
N GLY A 700 -17.22 42.87 27.34
CA GLY A 700 -16.42 41.70 27.66
C GLY A 700 -16.78 41.13 29.04
N LYS A 701 -16.71 39.80 29.20
CA LYS A 701 -17.09 39.10 30.44
C LYS A 701 -16.25 39.54 31.64
N SER A 702 -14.96 39.83 31.43
CA SER A 702 -14.06 40.31 32.48
C SER A 702 -13.63 41.76 32.28
N TYR A 703 -13.45 42.24 31.03
CA TYR A 703 -12.99 43.61 30.77
C TYR A 703 -13.37 44.15 29.37
N GLY A 704 -13.57 45.47 29.28
CA GLY A 704 -13.68 46.23 28.02
C GLY A 704 -15.06 46.25 27.37
N GLY A 705 -15.28 47.22 26.46
CA GLY A 705 -16.50 47.34 25.66
C GLY A 705 -16.54 46.36 24.47
N PRO A 706 -17.43 46.57 23.50
CA PRO A 706 -17.49 45.75 22.28
C PRO A 706 -16.17 45.76 21.48
N PHE A 707 -15.44 46.87 21.54
CA PHE A 707 -14.14 47.09 20.92
C PHE A 707 -13.09 47.36 21.99
N VAL A 708 -11.95 46.67 21.92
CA VAL A 708 -10.84 46.84 22.85
C VAL A 708 -9.52 46.92 22.10
N THR A 709 -8.73 47.95 22.42
CA THR A 709 -7.32 48.10 22.03
C THR A 709 -6.41 48.07 23.27
N ASN A 710 -5.09 47.87 23.09
CA ASN A 710 -4.10 47.77 24.19
C ASN A 710 -4.28 48.86 25.29
N PRO A 711 -3.96 48.60 26.59
CA PRO A 711 -4.65 49.22 27.72
C PRO A 711 -4.36 50.73 27.92
N THR A 712 -5.36 51.47 28.40
CA THR A 712 -5.29 52.93 28.67
C THR A 712 -5.10 53.29 30.17
N LYS A 713 -5.05 52.31 31.08
CA LYS A 713 -4.80 52.50 32.53
C LYS A 713 -4.08 51.31 33.17
N VAL A 714 -3.23 51.60 34.17
CA VAL A 714 -2.54 50.62 35.04
C VAL A 714 -3.18 50.70 36.44
N ILE A 715 -3.56 49.56 37.02
CA ILE A 715 -4.08 49.45 38.40
C ILE A 715 -3.11 48.57 39.20
N CYS A 716 -2.61 49.07 40.33
CA CYS A 716 -1.72 48.32 41.21
C CYS A 716 -2.52 47.60 42.31
N GLN A 717 -2.28 46.30 42.52
CA GLN A 717 -2.77 45.57 43.70
C GLN A 717 -1.80 45.76 44.87
N ASP A 718 -2.33 45.95 46.09
CA ASP A 718 -1.53 46.09 47.30
C ASP A 718 -0.95 44.73 47.76
N LEU A 719 0.34 44.72 48.14
CA LEU A 719 1.06 43.55 48.64
C LEU A 719 0.66 43.26 50.09
N ASN A 720 0.37 41.99 50.41
CA ASN A 720 -0.15 41.57 51.73
C ASN A 720 0.94 41.14 52.76
N LYS A 721 2.24 41.40 52.54
CA LYS A 721 3.31 41.04 53.50
C LYS A 721 4.39 42.13 53.59
N TYR A 722 4.64 42.65 54.80
CA TYR A 722 5.51 43.82 55.06
C TYR A 722 6.72 43.55 55.98
N SER A 723 7.14 42.29 56.14
CA SER A 723 8.30 41.94 56.98
C SER A 723 9.28 41.03 56.25
N PHE A 724 10.53 41.49 56.14
CA PHE A 724 11.61 40.79 55.43
C PHE A 724 12.85 40.65 56.32
N TYR A 725 13.69 39.65 56.07
CA TYR A 725 15.05 39.57 56.62
C TYR A 725 16.08 40.16 55.64
N SER A 726 17.16 40.73 56.18
CA SER A 726 18.22 41.34 55.36
C SER A 726 18.83 40.31 54.39
N GLY A 727 18.68 40.57 53.08
CA GLY A 727 19.08 39.67 51.99
C GLY A 727 17.94 38.88 51.32
N GLU A 728 16.69 38.96 51.79
CA GLU A 728 15.54 38.35 51.10
C GLU A 728 15.15 39.13 49.83
N SER A 729 14.67 38.40 48.81
CA SER A 729 14.18 38.94 47.54
C SER A 729 12.69 39.29 47.63
N ILE A 730 12.27 40.35 46.94
CA ILE A 730 10.85 40.73 46.82
C ILE A 730 10.15 39.79 45.83
N ASP A 731 8.99 39.24 46.19
CA ASP A 731 8.16 38.44 45.28
C ASP A 731 7.41 39.33 44.27
N SER A 732 7.33 38.82 43.03
CA SER A 732 6.90 39.45 41.77
C SER A 732 5.84 40.56 41.82
N ILE A 733 6.08 41.64 41.07
CA ILE A 733 5.09 42.64 40.68
C ILE A 733 4.97 42.65 39.13
N SER A 734 3.75 42.48 38.60
CA SER A 734 3.51 42.25 37.15
C SER A 734 2.82 43.41 36.43
N TYR A 735 3.48 43.96 35.40
CA TYR A 735 2.93 44.95 34.46
C TYR A 735 3.62 44.87 33.08
N GLU A 736 2.99 45.41 32.02
CA GLU A 736 3.44 45.37 30.60
C GLU A 736 4.42 46.50 30.19
N LEU A 737 5.39 46.16 29.32
CA LEU A 737 6.36 47.02 28.61
C LEU A 737 6.66 48.40 29.23
N ILE A 738 7.38 48.33 30.35
CA ILE A 738 7.74 49.47 31.18
C ILE A 738 9.25 49.50 31.34
N PHE A 739 9.86 50.66 31.08
CA PHE A 739 11.15 50.98 31.70
C PHE A 739 10.86 51.42 33.12
N PHE A 740 11.31 50.67 34.13
CA PHE A 740 11.10 51.00 35.53
C PHE A 740 12.42 51.30 36.25
N GLN A 741 12.32 52.04 37.35
CA GLN A 741 13.38 52.27 38.31
C GLN A 741 12.87 52.06 39.74
N VAL A 742 13.72 51.45 40.57
CA VAL A 742 13.48 51.21 42.00
C VAL A 742 14.54 51.91 42.83
N THR A 743 14.12 52.70 43.81
CA THR A 743 15.01 53.40 44.77
C THR A 743 14.55 53.15 46.20
N ALA A 744 15.44 53.29 47.19
CA ALA A 744 15.10 53.11 48.61
C ALA A 744 15.69 54.22 49.48
N SER A 745 14.96 54.64 50.51
CA SER A 745 15.37 55.66 51.49
C SER A 745 14.88 55.29 52.89
N SER A 746 15.66 55.61 53.94
CA SER A 746 15.21 55.44 55.33
C SER A 746 14.05 56.38 55.66
N VAL A 747 13.16 55.94 56.56
CA VAL A 747 12.04 56.76 57.05
C VAL A 747 12.46 57.67 58.20
N GLU A 748 13.52 57.29 58.93
CA GLU A 748 14.06 58.05 60.06
C GLU A 748 15.37 58.77 59.68
N SER A 749 15.42 60.08 59.92
CA SER A 749 16.50 60.99 59.54
C SER A 749 17.56 61.17 60.63
N ASN A 750 17.84 60.13 61.43
CA ASN A 750 18.92 60.15 62.43
C ASN A 750 19.77 58.86 62.39
N SER A 751 21.04 59.05 62.02
CA SER A 751 22.24 58.22 62.26
C SER A 751 22.27 56.73 61.83
N ASN A 752 23.15 56.45 60.86
CA ASN A 752 23.83 55.18 60.57
C ASN A 752 22.96 53.94 60.23
N SER A 753 21.87 54.11 59.48
CA SER A 753 21.20 52.97 58.83
C SER A 753 21.71 52.83 57.38
N HIS A 754 22.42 51.74 57.09
CA HIS A 754 22.90 51.48 55.72
C HIS A 754 21.87 50.63 54.98
N ILE A 755 21.21 51.17 53.96
CA ILE A 755 20.36 50.41 53.03
C ILE A 755 20.97 50.39 51.64
N LYS A 756 21.10 49.20 51.05
CA LYS A 756 21.60 48.99 49.70
C LYS A 756 20.71 47.99 48.96
N LEU A 757 20.19 48.40 47.82
CA LEU A 757 19.50 47.50 46.89
C LEU A 757 20.56 46.80 46.02
N LYS A 758 20.60 45.47 46.08
CA LYS A 758 21.51 44.64 45.28
C LYS A 758 20.69 43.87 44.26
N GLY A 759 20.88 44.19 42.97
CA GLY A 759 20.04 43.69 41.90
C GLY A 759 19.91 44.63 40.70
N LYS A 760 19.08 44.26 39.73
CA LYS A 760 18.70 45.15 38.61
C LYS A 760 17.64 46.15 39.07
N THR A 761 18.09 47.31 39.55
CA THR A 761 17.20 48.40 40.01
C THR A 761 16.64 49.25 38.87
N GLN A 762 17.11 49.05 37.64
CA GLN A 762 16.56 49.61 36.39
C GLN A 762 16.49 48.50 35.33
N SER A 763 15.33 48.30 34.69
CA SER A 763 15.16 47.26 33.64
C SER A 763 13.99 47.56 32.70
N PHE A 764 13.84 46.72 31.67
CA PHE A 764 12.73 46.69 30.71
C PHE A 764 12.08 45.29 30.66
N CYS A 765 10.81 45.22 30.26
CA CYS A 765 10.02 43.98 30.19
C CYS A 765 9.49 43.72 28.77
N TRP A 766 9.28 42.46 28.39
CA TRP A 766 8.66 42.05 27.11
C TRP A 766 7.42 41.18 27.41
N ASN A 767 6.30 41.42 26.73
CA ASN A 767 4.98 40.74 26.87
C ASN A 767 4.09 41.15 28.07
N ASP A 768 2.95 40.45 28.22
CA ASP A 768 1.77 40.70 29.10
C ASP A 768 2.03 40.61 30.62
N SER A 769 3.27 40.34 31.06
CA SER A 769 3.63 40.29 32.48
C SER A 769 5.13 40.53 32.70
N CYS A 770 5.47 41.01 33.89
CA CYS A 770 6.87 41.14 34.33
C CYS A 770 7.03 40.61 35.76
N SER A 771 8.20 40.11 36.09
CA SER A 771 8.51 39.70 37.47
C SER A 771 9.75 40.46 37.92
N LEU A 772 9.61 41.27 38.97
CA LEU A 772 10.73 41.87 39.70
C LEU A 772 11.47 40.78 40.48
N ASN A 773 12.23 39.96 39.76
CA ASN A 773 13.14 39.00 40.37
C ASN A 773 14.52 39.65 40.48
N ASP A 774 15.28 39.25 41.49
CA ASP A 774 16.68 39.65 41.70
C ASP A 774 16.94 41.04 42.31
N ILE A 775 15.97 41.68 42.99
CA ILE A 775 16.26 42.83 43.87
C ILE A 775 16.24 42.34 45.32
N SER A 776 17.42 42.34 45.94
CA SER A 776 17.61 42.03 47.37
C SER A 776 17.87 43.30 48.16
N ILE A 777 17.19 43.43 49.30
CA ILE A 777 17.36 44.56 50.21
C ILE A 777 18.36 44.16 51.29
N ILE A 778 19.51 44.82 51.31
CA ILE A 778 20.50 44.67 52.37
C ILE A 778 20.41 45.90 53.24
N ALA A 779 19.89 45.74 54.45
CA ALA A 779 19.77 46.83 55.40
C ALA A 779 19.91 46.37 56.85
N ASP A 780 20.27 47.32 57.72
CA ASP A 780 20.18 47.15 59.17
C ASP A 780 18.71 47.08 59.63
N LYS A 781 18.46 46.54 60.82
CA LYS A 781 17.10 46.45 61.38
C LYS A 781 16.45 47.84 61.43
N GLY A 782 15.30 48.00 60.78
CA GLY A 782 14.60 49.29 60.71
C GLY A 782 13.50 49.32 59.65
N THR A 783 12.85 50.48 59.50
CA THR A 783 11.77 50.71 58.54
C THR A 783 12.25 51.60 57.40
N TYR A 784 12.02 51.19 56.16
CA TYR A 784 12.50 51.85 54.96
C TYR A 784 11.37 52.04 53.95
N ASN A 785 11.45 53.09 53.13
CA ASN A 785 10.56 53.29 51.98
C ASN A 785 11.25 52.85 50.70
N ILE A 786 10.58 52.01 49.92
CA ILE A 786 10.96 51.68 48.55
C ILE A 786 10.04 52.43 47.60
N ILE A 787 10.63 53.17 46.67
CA ILE A 787 9.92 53.96 45.67
C ILE A 787 10.07 53.24 44.33
N PHE A 788 8.93 52.87 43.74
CA PHE A 788 8.84 52.33 42.38
C PHE A 788 8.37 53.43 41.42
N GLU A 789 9.13 53.65 40.35
CA GLU A 789 8.86 54.66 39.33
C GLU A 789 8.86 54.02 37.93
N ILE A 790 7.82 54.28 37.13
CA ILE A 790 7.78 53.95 35.70
C ILE A 790 8.35 55.15 34.95
N ILE A 791 9.38 54.95 34.14
CA ILE A 791 10.09 56.02 33.44
C ILE A 791 9.49 56.25 32.04
N LYS A 792 9.20 55.18 31.27
CA LYS A 792 8.67 55.25 29.90
C LYS A 792 7.75 54.07 29.55
N TYR A 793 6.74 54.32 28.70
CA TYR A 793 5.86 53.31 28.08
C TYR A 793 5.89 53.48 26.55
N GLY A 794 6.28 52.44 25.81
CA GLY A 794 6.40 52.50 24.34
C GLY A 794 7.42 53.54 23.85
N ASN A 795 7.23 54.07 22.64
CA ASN A 795 8.23 54.91 21.96
C ASN A 795 8.13 56.43 22.19
N LEU A 796 7.06 56.99 22.79
CA LEU A 796 6.99 58.45 23.02
C LEU A 796 6.16 58.80 24.28
N ASN A 797 6.78 59.58 25.16
CA ASN A 797 6.30 60.31 26.36
C ASN A 797 6.66 59.73 27.76
N GLN A 798 7.13 60.64 28.62
CA GLN A 798 7.43 60.42 30.04
C GLN A 798 6.12 60.08 30.77
N PHE A 799 6.12 58.98 31.52
CA PHE A 799 4.96 58.53 32.31
C PHE A 799 5.21 58.89 33.77
N ASN A 800 4.33 59.63 34.43
CA ASN A 800 4.55 60.08 35.81
C ASN A 800 3.77 59.18 36.79
N SER A 801 4.39 58.10 37.26
CA SER A 801 3.79 57.21 38.27
C SER A 801 4.82 56.77 39.30
N LYS A 802 4.76 57.39 40.49
CA LYS A 802 5.55 57.00 41.68
C LYS A 802 4.63 56.33 42.69
N LYS A 803 5.02 55.15 43.18
CA LYS A 803 4.35 54.46 44.28
C LYS A 803 5.37 54.12 45.37
N ASN A 804 5.03 54.46 46.60
CA ASN A 804 5.87 54.22 47.77
C ASN A 804 5.36 52.98 48.50
N PHE A 805 6.28 52.10 48.89
CA PHE A 805 6.04 50.92 49.72
C PHE A 805 6.87 51.03 50.98
N THR A 806 6.24 50.92 52.16
CA THR A 806 6.96 50.89 53.44
C THR A 806 7.29 49.44 53.77
N ILE A 807 8.55 49.15 54.12
CA ILE A 807 9.02 47.81 54.48
C ILE A 807 9.77 47.82 55.81
N THR A 808 9.66 46.71 56.57
CA THR A 808 10.37 46.53 57.84
C THR A 808 11.37 45.38 57.74
N VAL A 809 12.63 45.65 58.08
CA VAL A 809 13.73 44.66 58.06
C VAL A 809 14.00 44.14 59.48
N ASN A 810 13.90 42.82 59.66
CA ASN A 810 14.04 42.13 60.95
C ASN A 810 15.45 41.56 61.20
N LYS A 811 15.76 41.32 62.49
CA LYS A 811 17.06 40.73 62.92
C LYS A 811 17.11 39.23 62.61
N CYS A 812 18.25 38.75 62.07
CA CYS A 812 18.51 37.35 61.76
C CYS A 812 18.25 36.40 62.95
N PRO A 813 17.46 35.31 62.80
CA PRO A 813 17.18 34.36 63.86
C PRO A 813 18.35 33.37 64.01
N VAL A 814 19.29 33.66 64.92
CA VAL A 814 20.49 32.81 65.10
C VAL A 814 20.34 31.83 66.28
N ASN A 815 19.37 32.01 67.19
CA ASN A 815 19.43 31.36 68.50
C ASN A 815 18.18 30.59 68.99
N GLU A 816 17.11 30.36 68.21
CA GLU A 816 15.87 29.83 68.83
C GLU A 816 15.23 28.55 68.27
N ASP A 817 15.69 27.91 67.19
CA ASP A 817 15.16 26.58 66.81
C ASP A 817 16.16 25.75 65.97
N ASP A 818 16.31 24.45 66.29
CA ASP A 818 17.20 23.52 65.57
C ASP A 818 16.81 23.34 64.09
N TYR A 819 15.54 23.59 63.74
CA TYR A 819 15.06 23.55 62.35
C TYR A 819 15.55 24.77 61.53
N LEU A 820 15.66 25.96 62.15
CA LEU A 820 16.09 27.20 61.48
C LEU A 820 17.62 27.30 61.33
N LYS A 821 18.39 26.72 62.27
CA LYS A 821 19.86 26.53 62.15
C LYS A 821 20.26 25.75 60.88
N SER A 822 19.39 24.88 60.38
CA SER A 822 19.67 24.07 59.19
C SER A 822 19.57 24.86 57.88
N LYS A 823 18.86 26.00 57.86
CA LYS A 823 18.39 26.68 56.63
C LYS A 823 19.16 27.96 56.26
N TYR A 824 19.79 28.62 57.23
CA TYR A 824 20.51 29.89 57.05
C TYR A 824 21.90 29.88 57.69
N TYR A 825 22.86 30.63 57.14
CA TYR A 825 24.14 30.93 57.78
C TYR A 825 24.52 32.41 57.61
N VAL A 826 25.35 32.92 58.52
CA VAL A 826 25.74 34.34 58.55
C VAL A 826 27.09 34.51 57.86
N LYS A 827 27.17 35.39 56.85
CA LYS A 827 28.43 35.75 56.18
C LYS A 827 28.46 37.25 55.87
N ASN A 828 29.63 37.86 56.00
CA ASN A 828 29.88 39.21 55.51
C ASN A 828 29.97 39.18 53.98
N ILE A 829 29.21 40.04 53.31
CA ILE A 829 29.28 40.23 51.87
C ILE A 829 29.91 41.60 51.63
N ASP A 830 31.23 41.60 51.42
CA ASP A 830 32.11 42.73 51.05
C ASP A 830 32.34 43.85 52.10
N ASP A 831 33.39 44.65 51.90
CA ASP A 831 34.23 45.43 52.87
C ASP A 831 33.56 46.41 53.87
N ASP A 832 32.23 46.53 53.90
CA ASP A 832 31.51 47.54 54.71
C ASP A 832 30.85 47.00 56.01
N ASN A 833 31.27 45.84 56.53
CA ASN A 833 30.85 45.30 57.84
C ASN A 833 29.32 45.06 58.04
N ILE A 834 28.49 44.98 56.99
CA ILE A 834 27.05 44.70 57.11
C ILE A 834 26.80 43.17 57.09
N LYS A 835 26.16 42.62 58.15
CA LYS A 835 25.90 41.19 58.31
C LYS A 835 24.61 40.75 57.57
N SER A 836 24.71 39.79 56.66
CA SER A 836 23.58 39.28 55.86
C SER A 836 23.18 37.83 56.23
N CYS A 837 21.89 37.52 56.16
CA CYS A 837 21.34 36.17 56.34
C CYS A 837 21.30 35.45 54.99
N ILE A 838 22.16 34.45 54.78
CA ILE A 838 22.21 33.71 53.51
C ILE A 838 21.50 32.37 53.66
N LEU A 839 20.44 32.17 52.86
CA LEU A 839 19.75 30.89 52.72
C LEU A 839 20.69 29.86 52.07
N LYS A 840 20.74 28.63 52.57
CA LYS A 840 21.42 27.52 51.87
C LYS A 840 20.60 27.15 50.62
N LYS A 841 20.81 27.88 49.52
CA LYS A 841 20.14 27.69 48.23
C LYS A 841 21.17 27.74 47.11
N CYS A 842 21.12 26.77 46.20
CA CYS A 842 21.85 26.85 44.94
C CYS A 842 21.14 27.88 44.06
N ASP A 843 21.88 28.85 43.49
CA ASP A 843 21.28 29.88 42.62
C ASP A 843 20.70 29.26 41.35
N TYR A 844 21.23 28.09 40.98
CA TYR A 844 20.75 27.23 39.91
C TYR A 844 20.31 25.89 40.49
N ASP A 845 19.13 25.42 40.12
CA ASP A 845 18.68 24.10 40.51
C ASP A 845 19.72 23.05 40.07
N CYS A 846 20.09 22.17 41.01
CA CYS A 846 20.93 21.03 40.71
C CYS A 846 20.23 20.20 39.62
N LYS A 847 20.85 20.09 38.46
CA LYS A 847 20.23 19.41 37.31
C LYS A 847 20.17 17.90 37.59
N ASN A 848 19.18 17.23 37.00
CA ASN A 848 19.03 15.76 37.03
C ASN A 848 18.90 15.19 38.46
N ASP A 849 18.02 15.77 39.27
CA ASP A 849 17.72 15.36 40.65
C ASP A 849 18.91 15.40 41.63
N GLY A 850 19.90 16.25 41.39
CA GLY A 850 21.00 16.47 42.34
C GLY A 850 20.51 17.18 43.60
N ILE A 851 21.13 16.90 44.75
CA ILE A 851 20.77 17.53 46.03
C ILE A 851 21.80 18.62 46.35
N CYS A 852 21.35 19.87 46.55
CA CYS A 852 22.22 21.01 46.84
C CYS A 852 22.81 20.90 48.25
N ILE A 853 24.14 20.87 48.37
CA ILE A 853 24.85 20.73 49.64
C ILE A 853 25.57 22.02 50.05
N GLU A 854 26.00 22.83 49.08
CA GLU A 854 26.62 24.15 49.27
C GLU A 854 26.23 25.10 48.12
N LYS A 855 26.53 26.41 48.23
CA LYS A 855 26.22 27.37 47.15
C LYS A 855 26.87 26.92 45.83
N ASN A 856 26.05 26.57 44.85
CA ASN A 856 26.43 26.06 43.53
C ASN A 856 27.28 24.78 43.56
N LYS A 857 27.09 23.94 44.59
CA LYS A 857 27.73 22.63 44.70
C LYS A 857 26.69 21.57 45.05
N CYS A 858 26.50 20.63 44.13
CA CYS A 858 25.46 19.61 44.17
C CYS A 858 26.04 18.22 44.42
N GLN A 859 25.34 17.43 45.23
CA GLN A 859 25.55 15.99 45.34
C GLN A 859 24.78 15.30 44.22
N CYS A 860 25.49 14.77 43.23
CA CYS A 860 24.89 14.18 42.04
C CYS A 860 24.46 12.73 42.22
N ARG A 861 23.41 12.33 41.51
CA ARG A 861 22.99 10.93 41.35
C ARG A 861 24.06 10.14 40.60
N ILE A 862 24.09 8.82 40.81
CA ILE A 862 25.11 7.91 40.25
C ILE A 862 25.31 8.16 38.74
N GLY A 863 26.56 8.45 38.33
CA GLY A 863 26.97 8.64 36.93
C GLY A 863 27.17 10.11 36.48
N TRP A 864 26.44 11.06 37.08
CA TRP A 864 26.52 12.49 36.73
C TRP A 864 27.67 13.19 37.47
N LYS A 865 28.36 14.13 36.80
CA LYS A 865 29.54 14.83 37.34
C LYS A 865 29.43 16.36 37.17
N GLY A 866 30.31 17.11 37.82
CA GLY A 866 30.37 18.58 37.77
C GLY A 866 29.61 19.26 38.91
N ASP A 867 29.98 20.52 39.20
CA ASP A 867 29.52 21.25 40.39
C ASP A 867 27.99 21.44 40.48
N LEU A 868 27.26 21.39 39.37
CA LEU A 868 25.79 21.46 39.27
C LEU A 868 25.16 20.19 38.66
N CYS A 869 25.89 19.08 38.59
CA CYS A 869 25.48 17.84 37.91
C CYS A 869 25.21 18.03 36.40
N GLN A 870 26.00 18.89 35.76
CA GLN A 870 25.87 19.26 34.35
C GLN A 870 26.62 18.34 33.37
N ILE A 871 27.57 17.53 33.85
CA ILE A 871 28.35 16.64 32.99
C ILE A 871 27.59 15.32 32.89
N HIS A 872 27.17 15.02 31.67
CA HIS A 872 26.44 13.80 31.34
C HIS A 872 27.29 12.55 31.65
N PRO A 873 26.67 11.48 32.19
CA PRO A 873 27.31 10.18 32.25
C PRO A 873 27.72 9.72 30.85
N SER A 874 28.95 9.25 30.69
CA SER A 874 29.42 8.71 29.42
C SER A 874 28.83 7.33 29.18
N TYR A 875 28.23 7.12 28.00
CA TYR A 875 27.64 5.84 27.63
C TYR A 875 28.67 4.71 27.61
N THR A 876 28.43 3.63 28.35
CA THR A 876 29.23 2.41 28.28
C THR A 876 28.60 1.41 27.33
N THR A 877 29.25 1.15 26.20
CA THR A 877 28.80 0.14 25.22
C THR A 877 28.74 -1.25 25.85
N ILE A 878 27.72 -2.03 25.50
CA ILE A 878 27.58 -3.41 25.97
C ILE A 878 28.72 -4.27 25.41
N LEU A 879 29.69 -4.59 26.27
CA LEU A 879 30.91 -5.34 25.89
C LEU A 879 30.58 -6.75 25.36
N ILE A 880 29.52 -7.38 25.88
CA ILE A 880 29.10 -8.73 25.47
C ILE A 880 28.74 -8.76 23.97
N LEU A 881 27.97 -7.79 23.49
CA LEU A 881 27.58 -7.70 22.08
C LEU A 881 28.80 -7.55 21.17
N ARG A 882 29.78 -6.72 21.56
CA ARG A 882 31.05 -6.59 20.85
C ARG A 882 31.76 -7.93 20.71
N HIS A 883 31.90 -8.67 21.80
CA HIS A 883 32.58 -9.97 21.78
C HIS A 883 31.85 -11.00 20.91
N ILE A 884 30.51 -11.02 20.94
CA ILE A 884 29.68 -11.90 20.10
C ILE A 884 29.91 -11.59 18.61
N TYR A 885 29.79 -10.33 18.18
CA TYR A 885 29.97 -9.97 16.78
C TYR A 885 31.41 -10.16 16.30
N PHE A 886 32.40 -9.91 17.17
CA PHE A 886 33.81 -10.16 16.83
C PHE A 886 34.07 -11.65 16.64
N PHE A 887 33.50 -12.52 17.48
CA PHE A 887 33.63 -13.96 17.35
C PHE A 887 33.08 -14.47 16.02
N PHE A 888 31.83 -14.10 15.68
CA PHE A 888 31.23 -14.49 14.40
C PHE A 888 31.94 -13.87 13.19
N GLY A 889 32.32 -12.59 13.28
CA GLY A 889 33.08 -11.92 12.22
C GLY A 889 34.45 -12.53 11.99
N LEU A 890 35.13 -13.01 13.04
CA LEU A 890 36.43 -13.68 12.92
C LEU A 890 36.31 -15.03 12.22
N ILE A 891 35.31 -15.84 12.60
CA ILE A 891 35.03 -17.12 11.93
C ILE A 891 34.78 -16.89 10.44
N GLU A 892 33.92 -15.94 10.10
CA GLU A 892 33.60 -15.64 8.72
C GLU A 892 34.80 -15.13 7.92
N LEU A 893 35.62 -14.25 8.52
CA LEU A 893 36.84 -13.75 7.91
C LEU A 893 37.82 -14.88 7.60
N ILE A 894 38.04 -15.81 8.53
CA ILE A 894 38.90 -16.98 8.32
C ILE A 894 38.38 -17.84 7.17
N LEU A 895 37.07 -18.10 7.12
CA LEU A 895 36.44 -18.87 6.04
C LEU A 895 36.64 -18.19 4.67
N VAL A 896 36.48 -16.87 4.59
CA VAL A 896 36.69 -16.09 3.36
C VAL A 896 38.15 -16.13 2.93
N LEU A 897 39.10 -16.02 3.86
CA LEU A 897 40.54 -16.13 3.54
C LEU A 897 40.90 -17.52 3.01
N ILE A 898 40.35 -18.59 3.60
CA ILE A 898 40.48 -19.96 3.09
C ILE A 898 39.93 -20.06 1.66
N LEU A 899 38.75 -19.48 1.39
CA LEU A 899 38.15 -19.48 0.05
C LEU A 899 38.96 -18.68 -0.97
N ILE A 900 39.57 -17.56 -0.57
CA ILE A 900 40.51 -16.81 -1.42
C ILE A 900 41.69 -17.71 -1.80
N TYR A 901 42.30 -18.37 -0.81
CA TYR A 901 43.42 -19.30 -1.05
C TYR A 901 43.03 -20.43 -2.02
N ILE A 902 41.91 -21.11 -1.76
CA ILE A 902 41.38 -22.19 -2.62
C ILE A 902 41.11 -21.68 -4.04
N THR A 903 40.49 -20.50 -4.18
CA THR A 903 40.17 -19.91 -5.49
C THR A 903 41.44 -19.57 -6.28
N ILE A 904 42.49 -19.08 -5.61
CA ILE A 904 43.80 -18.80 -6.24
C ILE A 904 44.49 -20.11 -6.64
N TYR A 905 44.51 -21.09 -5.74
CA TYR A 905 45.17 -22.39 -5.95
C TYR A 905 44.54 -23.14 -7.14
N PHE A 906 43.20 -23.21 -7.19
CA PHE A 906 42.46 -23.92 -8.23
C PHE A 906 42.08 -23.06 -9.44
N LYS A 907 42.61 -21.84 -9.59
CA LYS A 907 42.22 -20.88 -10.66
C LYS A 907 42.30 -21.44 -12.09
N ASN A 908 43.16 -22.44 -12.30
CA ASN A 908 43.41 -23.05 -13.61
C ASN A 908 42.47 -24.22 -13.94
N LEU A 909 41.74 -24.76 -12.95
CA LEU A 909 40.74 -25.81 -13.19
C LEU A 909 39.60 -25.27 -14.05
N LYS A 910 39.03 -26.14 -14.89
CA LYS A 910 38.04 -25.77 -15.92
C LYS A 910 36.83 -25.10 -15.30
N GLU A 911 36.36 -25.61 -14.18
CA GLU A 911 35.18 -25.17 -13.42
C GLU A 911 35.39 -23.75 -12.86
N VAL A 912 36.55 -23.51 -12.24
CA VAL A 912 36.92 -22.19 -11.68
C VAL A 912 37.20 -21.19 -12.80
N LYS A 913 37.82 -21.63 -13.89
CA LYS A 913 38.12 -20.81 -15.07
C LYS A 913 36.86 -20.35 -15.79
N LEU A 914 35.84 -21.22 -15.90
CA LEU A 914 34.51 -20.87 -16.42
C LEU A 914 33.79 -19.84 -15.53
N ALA A 915 34.01 -19.91 -14.22
CA ALA A 915 33.46 -18.98 -13.24
C ALA A 915 34.14 -17.59 -13.22
N LYS A 916 35.19 -17.38 -14.03
CA LYS A 916 35.97 -16.13 -14.15
C LYS A 916 36.61 -15.71 -12.81
N PRO A 917 37.78 -16.27 -12.44
CA PRO A 917 38.37 -16.13 -11.10
C PRO A 917 38.65 -14.69 -10.68
N PHE A 918 38.92 -13.79 -11.63
CA PHE A 918 39.10 -12.35 -11.34
C PHE A 918 37.90 -11.75 -10.59
N PHE A 919 36.68 -11.96 -11.09
CA PHE A 919 35.49 -11.39 -10.47
C PHE A 919 35.14 -12.08 -9.15
N MET A 920 35.45 -13.38 -9.00
CA MET A 920 35.30 -14.09 -7.73
C MET A 920 36.24 -13.52 -6.66
N LEU A 921 37.51 -13.31 -7.00
CA LEU A 921 38.50 -12.71 -6.11
C LEU A 921 38.16 -11.26 -5.74
N SER A 922 37.65 -10.47 -6.69
CA SER A 922 37.17 -9.11 -6.41
C SER A 922 36.01 -9.10 -5.41
N ILE A 923 35.05 -10.03 -5.54
CA ILE A 923 33.94 -10.15 -4.58
C ILE A 923 34.46 -10.54 -3.20
N LEU A 924 35.34 -11.53 -3.11
CA LEU A 924 35.93 -11.96 -1.83
C LEU A 924 36.76 -10.84 -1.18
N LEU A 925 37.51 -10.06 -1.96
CA LEU A 925 38.24 -8.90 -1.46
C LEU A 925 37.30 -7.83 -0.90
N GLY A 926 36.18 -7.56 -1.58
CA GLY A 926 35.19 -6.63 -1.06
C GLY A 926 34.53 -7.12 0.23
N ILE A 927 34.27 -8.42 0.35
CA ILE A 927 33.75 -9.04 1.58
C ILE A 927 34.74 -8.88 2.74
N VAL A 928 36.05 -9.06 2.49
CA VAL A 928 37.07 -8.81 3.52
C VAL A 928 37.00 -7.37 4.04
N LEU A 929 36.86 -6.38 3.16
CA LEU A 929 36.75 -4.97 3.57
C LEU A 929 35.49 -4.71 4.42
N GLU A 930 34.35 -5.29 4.05
CA GLU A 930 33.10 -5.17 4.81
C GLU A 930 33.19 -5.88 6.18
N LEU A 931 33.79 -7.07 6.25
CA LEU A 931 34.01 -7.78 7.51
C LEU A 931 34.97 -7.03 8.43
N CYS A 932 35.97 -6.34 7.89
CA CYS A 932 36.86 -5.47 8.67
C CYS A 932 36.09 -4.38 9.44
N ILE A 933 34.98 -3.87 8.90
CA ILE A 933 34.17 -2.82 9.54
C ILE A 933 33.56 -3.31 10.86
N ILE A 934 33.20 -4.60 10.98
CA ILE A 934 32.66 -5.18 12.22
C ILE A 934 33.61 -4.96 13.40
N PHE A 935 34.91 -5.10 13.16
CA PHE A 935 35.94 -4.89 14.17
C PHE A 935 36.16 -3.41 14.48
N LEU A 936 35.87 -2.51 13.53
CA LEU A 936 36.11 -1.08 13.68
C LEU A 936 34.97 -0.32 14.38
N VAL A 937 33.72 -0.73 14.18
CA VAL A 937 32.50 -0.01 14.61
C VAL A 937 32.34 0.09 16.14
N TYR A 938 32.95 -0.82 16.89
CA TYR A 938 32.91 -0.81 18.36
C TYR A 938 34.03 -0.01 19.02
N PHE A 939 35.01 0.48 18.27
CA PHE A 939 36.02 1.39 18.82
C PHE A 939 35.45 2.79 19.03
N THR A 940 36.09 3.56 19.90
CA THR A 940 35.72 4.95 20.14
C THR A 940 35.89 5.76 18.86
N PRO A 941 34.85 6.48 18.40
CA PRO A 941 34.91 7.26 17.16
C PRO A 941 36.05 8.27 17.19
N SER A 942 36.91 8.20 16.18
CA SER A 942 37.95 9.19 15.89
C SER A 942 37.91 9.54 14.41
N LYS A 943 38.46 10.70 14.04
CA LYS A 943 38.50 11.14 12.63
C LYS A 943 39.06 10.05 11.70
N ASN A 944 40.19 9.45 12.09
CA ASN A 944 40.85 8.42 11.29
C ASN A 944 40.03 7.12 11.23
N LEU A 945 39.41 6.71 12.34
CA LEU A 945 38.56 5.52 12.38
C LEU A 945 37.33 5.68 11.49
N CYS A 946 36.64 6.82 11.59
CA CYS A 946 35.45 7.11 10.77
C CYS A 946 35.79 7.20 9.28
N LEU A 947 36.95 7.77 8.93
CA LEU A 947 37.49 7.76 7.57
C LEU A 947 37.75 6.34 7.08
N THR A 948 38.41 5.49 7.87
CA THR A 948 38.68 4.10 7.49
C THR A 948 37.38 3.32 7.26
N ILE A 949 36.38 3.48 8.14
CA ILE A 949 35.07 2.84 7.99
C ILE A 949 34.39 3.30 6.68
N LEU A 950 34.43 4.60 6.39
CA LEU A 950 33.88 5.16 5.15
C LEU A 950 34.57 4.56 3.91
N TRP A 951 35.90 4.53 3.89
CA TRP A 951 36.67 3.98 2.78
C TRP A 951 36.40 2.48 2.57
N PHE A 952 36.41 1.70 3.64
CA PHE A 952 36.15 0.26 3.57
C PHE A 952 34.74 -0.04 3.07
N ARG A 953 33.74 0.72 3.53
CA ARG A 953 32.34 0.55 3.12
C ARG A 953 32.14 0.80 1.61
N TYR A 954 32.63 1.92 1.10
CA TYR A 954 32.39 2.28 -0.29
C TYR A 954 33.24 1.47 -1.27
N MET A 955 34.49 1.13 -0.90
CA MET A 955 35.33 0.25 -1.72
C MET A 955 34.87 -1.21 -1.67
N GLY A 956 34.44 -1.70 -0.50
CA GLY A 956 33.84 -3.03 -0.32
C GLY A 956 32.62 -3.20 -1.23
N ASN A 957 31.68 -2.25 -1.15
CA ASN A 957 30.53 -2.16 -2.03
C ASN A 957 30.90 -2.10 -3.52
N ALA A 958 31.86 -1.26 -3.92
CA ALA A 958 32.27 -1.15 -5.31
C ALA A 958 32.85 -2.46 -5.86
N PHE A 959 33.62 -3.20 -5.06
CA PHE A 959 34.19 -4.49 -5.45
C PHE A 959 33.16 -5.60 -5.57
N ILE A 960 32.25 -5.72 -4.60
CA ILE A 960 31.20 -6.73 -4.61
C ILE A 960 30.21 -6.42 -5.73
N TYR A 961 29.60 -5.23 -5.69
CA TYR A 961 28.51 -4.86 -6.56
C TYR A 961 28.96 -4.66 -8.00
N GLY A 962 30.08 -3.96 -8.22
CA GLY A 962 30.64 -3.77 -9.57
C GLY A 962 30.91 -5.10 -10.27
N SER A 963 31.34 -6.12 -9.52
CA SER A 963 31.57 -7.47 -10.06
C SER A 963 30.26 -8.18 -10.40
N ILE A 964 29.24 -8.07 -9.55
CA ILE A 964 27.92 -8.68 -9.79
C ILE A 964 27.23 -8.02 -11.00
N LEU A 965 27.20 -6.68 -11.05
CA LEU A 965 26.56 -5.92 -12.12
C LEU A 965 27.17 -6.23 -13.49
N VAL A 966 28.50 -6.25 -13.59
CA VAL A 966 29.19 -6.58 -14.85
C VAL A 966 28.90 -8.02 -15.28
N LYS A 967 28.80 -8.96 -14.34
CA LYS A 967 28.41 -10.35 -14.65
C LYS A 967 26.96 -10.44 -15.13
N CYS A 968 26.02 -9.72 -14.50
CA CYS A 968 24.63 -9.62 -14.94
C CYS A 968 24.54 -9.06 -16.37
N TYR A 969 25.23 -7.95 -16.64
CA TYR A 969 25.28 -7.33 -17.97
C TYR A 969 25.90 -8.22 -19.03
N GLN A 970 26.98 -8.96 -18.70
CA GLN A 970 27.56 -9.92 -19.64
C GLN A 970 26.57 -11.02 -20.02
N ILE A 971 25.77 -11.51 -19.06
CA ILE A 971 24.77 -12.56 -19.30
C ILE A 971 23.61 -11.98 -20.11
N SER A 972 23.05 -10.82 -19.72
CA SER A 972 21.93 -10.21 -20.44
C SER A 972 22.29 -9.86 -21.89
N ASN A 973 23.48 -9.29 -22.14
CA ASN A 973 23.90 -8.87 -23.48
C ASN A 973 24.12 -10.05 -24.43
N ILE A 974 24.54 -11.22 -23.92
CA ILE A 974 24.64 -12.43 -24.73
C ILE A 974 23.26 -12.80 -25.28
N TYR A 975 22.20 -12.71 -24.48
CA TYR A 975 20.86 -13.15 -24.91
C TYR A 975 20.03 -12.06 -25.59
N ASN A 976 20.40 -10.78 -25.43
CA ASN A 976 19.71 -9.67 -26.08
C ASN A 976 20.25 -9.34 -27.49
N THR A 977 21.46 -9.80 -27.83
CA THR A 977 21.99 -9.61 -29.19
C THR A 977 21.55 -10.75 -30.10
N ARG A 978 20.94 -10.44 -31.27
CA ARG A 978 20.49 -11.43 -32.27
C ARG A 978 21.57 -12.43 -32.73
N LYS A 979 22.86 -12.18 -32.42
CA LYS A 979 24.02 -13.00 -32.78
C LYS A 979 24.73 -13.65 -31.58
N PHE A 980 24.15 -13.62 -30.37
CA PHE A 980 24.79 -14.12 -29.14
C PHE A 980 26.22 -13.59 -28.94
N LYS A 981 26.41 -12.27 -29.14
CA LYS A 981 27.75 -11.66 -29.17
C LYS A 981 28.31 -11.58 -27.74
N VAL A 982 29.30 -12.42 -27.45
CA VAL A 982 29.99 -12.47 -26.16
C VAL A 982 30.87 -11.23 -25.97
N ILE A 983 30.65 -10.48 -24.90
CA ILE A 983 31.56 -9.40 -24.47
C ILE A 983 32.85 -10.05 -23.96
N SER A 984 33.99 -9.67 -24.55
CA SER A 984 35.28 -10.19 -24.10
C SER A 984 35.55 -9.86 -22.63
N ASN A 985 36.21 -10.78 -21.92
CA ASN A 985 36.59 -10.56 -20.51
C ASN A 985 37.46 -9.30 -20.32
N ARG A 986 38.18 -8.85 -21.35
CA ARG A 986 38.93 -7.58 -21.33
C ARG A 986 37.99 -6.38 -21.22
N LYS A 987 36.94 -6.31 -22.03
CA LYS A 987 35.95 -5.21 -21.99
C LYS A 987 35.15 -5.21 -20.69
N ALA A 988 34.76 -6.38 -20.19
CA ALA A 988 34.05 -6.49 -18.92
C ALA A 988 34.89 -5.99 -17.73
N ARG A 989 36.20 -6.29 -17.70
CA ARG A 989 37.10 -5.74 -16.68
C ARG A 989 37.23 -4.22 -16.76
N VAL A 990 37.21 -3.64 -17.97
CA VAL A 990 37.23 -2.17 -18.13
C VAL A 990 35.98 -1.54 -17.50
N PHE A 991 34.78 -2.07 -17.76
CA PHE A 991 33.56 -1.57 -17.11
C PHE A 991 33.61 -1.70 -15.59
N TYR A 992 34.13 -2.81 -15.07
CA TYR A 992 34.36 -2.99 -13.63
C TYR A 992 35.31 -1.92 -13.06
N PHE A 993 36.46 -1.69 -13.69
CA PHE A 993 37.41 -0.68 -13.22
C PHE A 993 36.85 0.74 -13.28
N ILE A 994 36.01 1.06 -14.28
CA ILE A 994 35.32 2.35 -14.32
C ILE A 994 34.45 2.53 -13.08
N ILE A 995 33.66 1.53 -12.70
CA ILE A 995 32.82 1.57 -11.49
C ILE A 995 33.68 1.80 -10.25
N VAL A 996 34.78 1.06 -10.11
CA VAL A 996 35.70 1.20 -8.97
C VAL A 996 36.36 2.60 -8.93
N ILE A 997 36.82 3.11 -10.07
CA ILE A 997 37.47 4.43 -10.16
C ILE A 997 36.50 5.55 -9.78
N ILE A 998 35.23 5.46 -10.18
CA ILE A 998 34.20 6.44 -9.81
C ILE A 998 34.05 6.49 -8.28
N HIS A 999 33.93 5.35 -7.61
CA HIS A 999 33.81 5.30 -6.15
C HIS A 999 35.07 5.82 -5.45
N PHE A 1000 36.24 5.45 -5.97
CA PHE A 1000 37.52 5.92 -5.45
C PHE A 1000 37.69 7.44 -5.57
N ALA A 1001 37.30 8.03 -6.71
CA ALA A 1001 37.36 9.48 -6.92
C ALA A 1001 36.42 10.24 -5.97
N ILE A 1002 35.21 9.73 -5.74
CA ILE A 1002 34.26 10.30 -4.77
C ILE A 1002 34.86 10.28 -3.36
N LEU A 1003 35.48 9.16 -2.96
CA LEU A 1003 36.14 9.04 -1.66
C LEU A 1003 37.30 10.02 -1.48
N ILE A 1004 38.11 10.25 -2.53
CA ILE A 1004 39.16 11.28 -2.51
C ILE A 1004 38.55 12.68 -2.31
N ILE A 1005 37.51 13.02 -3.07
CA ILE A 1005 36.81 14.31 -2.95
C ILE A 1005 36.32 14.52 -1.52
N TRP A 1006 35.65 13.53 -0.93
CA TRP A 1006 35.19 13.61 0.45
C TRP A 1006 36.34 13.72 1.45
N THR A 1007 37.43 12.97 1.25
CA THR A 1007 38.56 12.97 2.20
C THR A 1007 39.34 14.29 2.20
N PHE A 1008 39.55 14.91 1.03
CA PHE A 1008 40.45 16.06 0.89
C PHE A 1008 39.75 17.41 0.74
N ILE A 1009 38.66 17.48 -0.02
CA ILE A 1009 37.93 18.75 -0.25
C ILE A 1009 36.94 18.97 0.90
N ASP A 1010 36.24 17.90 1.24
CA ASP A 1010 35.25 17.72 2.30
C ASP A 1010 35.77 17.71 3.77
N ASN A 1011 36.76 18.52 4.15
CA ASN A 1011 37.66 18.34 5.33
C ASN A 1011 37.06 18.22 6.77
N LYS A 1012 35.76 18.48 7.00
CA LYS A 1012 35.28 18.95 8.33
C LYS A 1012 34.30 17.99 9.04
N ASP A 1013 34.53 17.82 10.35
CA ASP A 1013 33.68 17.18 11.38
C ASP A 1013 33.16 15.75 11.09
N TYR A 1014 34.03 14.74 11.25
CA TYR A 1014 33.70 13.30 11.09
C TYR A 1014 33.14 12.64 12.36
N VAL A 1015 33.20 13.31 13.50
CA VAL A 1015 32.74 12.80 14.80
C VAL A 1015 31.74 13.80 15.35
N ASP A 1016 30.61 13.31 15.82
CA ASP A 1016 29.57 14.10 16.48
C ASP A 1016 29.10 13.38 17.76
N HIS A 1017 28.31 14.07 18.58
CA HIS A 1017 27.80 13.57 19.85
C HIS A 1017 26.27 13.57 19.86
N SER A 1018 25.69 12.66 20.65
CA SER A 1018 24.25 12.54 20.85
C SER A 1018 23.98 11.94 22.24
N TYR A 1019 22.71 11.91 22.64
CA TYR A 1019 22.29 11.50 23.98
C TYR A 1019 21.33 10.31 23.90
N THR A 1020 21.44 9.36 24.83
CA THR A 1020 20.46 8.27 24.99
C THR A 1020 19.18 8.78 25.66
N LYS A 1021 18.11 7.97 25.66
CA LYS A 1021 16.86 8.28 26.38
C LYS A 1021 17.08 8.50 27.88
N ASP A 1022 18.12 7.88 28.43
CA ASP A 1022 18.52 7.98 29.84
C ASP A 1022 19.51 9.13 30.10
N GLY A 1023 19.80 9.95 29.08
CA GLY A 1023 20.64 11.15 29.19
C GLY A 1023 22.15 10.88 29.16
N GLU A 1024 22.59 9.70 28.72
CA GLU A 1024 24.02 9.37 28.59
C GLU A 1024 24.58 9.89 27.26
N GLU A 1025 25.74 10.53 27.30
CA GLU A 1025 26.40 11.07 26.12
C GLU A 1025 27.21 9.98 25.39
N TYR A 1026 27.05 9.89 24.07
CA TYR A 1026 27.85 9.01 23.21
C TYR A 1026 28.34 9.72 21.95
N LEU A 1027 29.52 9.30 21.49
CA LEU A 1027 30.10 9.73 20.23
C LEU A 1027 29.69 8.77 19.10
N TYR A 1028 29.51 9.31 17.89
CA TYR A 1028 29.29 8.52 16.68
C TYR A 1028 29.98 9.14 15.46
N CYS A 1029 30.22 8.32 14.43
CA CYS A 1029 30.75 8.80 13.16
C CYS A 1029 29.64 9.56 12.41
N LYS A 1030 29.85 10.85 12.17
CA LYS A 1030 28.88 11.71 11.49
C LYS A 1030 28.86 11.42 9.99
N ASN A 1031 27.70 11.03 9.46
CA ASN A 1031 27.51 10.91 8.02
C ASN A 1031 27.27 12.29 7.39
N ARG A 1032 27.82 12.51 6.20
CA ARG A 1032 27.72 13.81 5.52
C ARG A 1032 26.42 13.94 4.73
N VAL A 1033 25.94 15.17 4.56
CA VAL A 1033 24.82 15.47 3.65
C VAL A 1033 25.16 15.02 2.20
N THR A 1034 26.41 15.17 1.79
CA THR A 1034 26.91 14.71 0.48
C THR A 1034 27.02 13.20 0.36
N SER A 1035 27.04 12.44 1.47
CA SER A 1035 27.04 10.96 1.43
C SER A 1035 25.73 10.39 0.87
N PHE A 1036 24.64 11.18 0.88
CA PHE A 1036 23.40 10.86 0.18
C PHE A 1036 23.62 10.68 -1.33
N ILE A 1037 24.60 11.37 -1.94
CA ILE A 1037 24.97 11.20 -3.35
C ILE A 1037 25.51 9.78 -3.59
N GLY A 1038 26.31 9.26 -2.66
CA GLY A 1038 26.79 7.87 -2.71
C GLY A 1038 25.65 6.86 -2.64
N ASN A 1039 24.67 7.12 -1.78
CA ASN A 1039 23.45 6.32 -1.65
C ASN A 1039 22.58 6.35 -2.93
N ILE A 1040 22.43 7.52 -3.57
CA ILE A 1040 21.76 7.64 -4.86
C ILE A 1040 22.49 6.83 -5.94
N ILE A 1041 23.82 6.92 -5.99
CA ILE A 1041 24.63 6.17 -6.96
C ILE A 1041 24.43 4.66 -6.76
N SER A 1042 24.46 4.18 -5.52
CA SER A 1042 24.16 2.79 -5.17
C SER A 1042 22.73 2.38 -5.58
N LEU A 1043 21.72 3.24 -5.42
CA LEU A 1043 20.35 2.98 -5.87
C LEU A 1043 20.22 2.92 -7.39
N ILE A 1044 20.86 3.84 -8.12
CA ILE A 1044 20.89 3.81 -9.60
C ILE A 1044 21.48 2.49 -10.05
N PHE A 1045 22.61 2.12 -9.45
CA PHE A 1045 23.26 0.86 -9.71
C PHE A 1045 22.34 -0.33 -9.44
N ILE A 1046 21.62 -0.34 -8.31
CA ILE A 1046 20.63 -1.36 -7.98
C ILE A 1046 19.53 -1.47 -9.04
N ILE A 1047 18.99 -0.34 -9.51
CA ILE A 1047 17.96 -0.28 -10.55
C ILE A 1047 18.49 -0.89 -11.85
N VAL A 1048 19.71 -0.54 -12.26
CA VAL A 1048 20.35 -1.14 -13.44
C VAL A 1048 20.52 -2.64 -13.24
N GLY A 1049 20.97 -3.10 -12.07
CA GLY A 1049 21.14 -4.52 -11.79
C GLY A 1049 19.83 -5.32 -11.84
N PHE A 1050 18.74 -4.76 -11.32
CA PHE A 1050 17.41 -5.37 -11.44
C PHE A 1050 16.89 -5.41 -12.88
N ASN A 1051 17.13 -4.34 -13.66
CA ASN A 1051 16.80 -4.34 -15.08
C ASN A 1051 17.56 -5.45 -15.82
N GLU A 1052 18.86 -5.61 -15.56
CA GLU A 1052 19.64 -6.69 -16.17
C GLU A 1052 19.12 -8.07 -15.75
N ILE A 1053 18.81 -8.28 -14.47
CA ILE A 1053 18.22 -9.54 -13.97
C ILE A 1053 16.85 -9.80 -14.62
N TYR A 1054 16.02 -8.78 -14.78
CA TYR A 1054 14.73 -8.89 -15.44
C TYR A 1054 14.89 -9.36 -16.90
N ILE A 1055 15.84 -8.79 -17.65
CA ILE A 1055 16.15 -9.22 -19.01
C ILE A 1055 16.58 -10.70 -19.03
N THR A 1056 17.32 -11.16 -18.02
CA THR A 1056 17.72 -12.58 -17.94
C THR A 1056 16.56 -13.55 -17.68
N ARG A 1057 15.32 -13.11 -17.38
CA ARG A 1057 14.18 -14.00 -17.07
C ARG A 1057 13.83 -14.98 -18.20
N TYR A 1058 14.12 -14.62 -19.44
CA TYR A 1058 13.85 -15.46 -20.62
C TYR A 1058 14.91 -16.55 -20.86
N ILE A 1059 15.99 -16.57 -20.08
CA ILE A 1059 17.06 -17.56 -20.20
C ILE A 1059 16.60 -18.88 -19.53
N PRO A 1060 16.77 -20.06 -20.15
CA PRO A 1060 16.46 -21.35 -19.52
C PRO A 1060 17.23 -21.55 -18.21
N LYS A 1061 16.60 -22.18 -17.21
CA LYS A 1061 17.17 -22.34 -15.84
C LYS A 1061 18.57 -22.95 -15.83
N ASN A 1062 18.88 -23.86 -16.76
CA ASN A 1062 20.17 -24.56 -16.87
C ASN A 1062 21.34 -23.63 -17.21
N PHE A 1063 21.07 -22.45 -17.78
CA PHE A 1063 22.09 -21.46 -18.18
C PHE A 1063 22.08 -20.20 -17.31
N LYS A 1064 21.20 -20.13 -16.31
CA LYS A 1064 21.10 -19.00 -15.38
C LYS A 1064 22.02 -19.22 -14.18
N GLU A 1065 23.00 -18.34 -14.02
CA GLU A 1065 23.68 -18.19 -12.73
C GLU A 1065 22.69 -17.54 -11.73
N PRO A 1066 22.57 -18.01 -10.47
CA PRO A 1066 21.61 -17.50 -9.49
C PRO A 1066 22.03 -16.13 -8.92
N LEU A 1067 22.21 -15.14 -9.80
CA LEU A 1067 22.65 -13.78 -9.46
C LEU A 1067 21.53 -12.93 -8.81
N GLY A 1068 20.28 -13.37 -8.88
CA GLY A 1068 19.13 -12.69 -8.27
C GLY A 1068 19.21 -12.61 -6.75
N VAL A 1069 19.51 -13.73 -6.07
CA VAL A 1069 19.59 -13.76 -4.59
C VAL A 1069 20.69 -12.83 -4.05
N PRO A 1070 21.94 -12.84 -4.59
CA PRO A 1070 22.96 -11.84 -4.26
C PRO A 1070 22.50 -10.38 -4.46
N MET A 1071 21.70 -10.12 -5.50
CA MET A 1071 21.18 -8.78 -5.76
C MET A 1071 20.12 -8.35 -4.73
N TYR A 1072 19.19 -9.25 -4.37
CA TYR A 1072 18.17 -8.98 -3.36
C TYR A 1072 18.79 -8.71 -1.99
N ILE A 1073 19.76 -9.54 -1.58
CA ILE A 1073 20.41 -9.37 -0.27
C ILE A 1073 21.29 -8.11 -0.23
N TYR A 1074 21.93 -7.73 -1.35
CA TYR A 1074 22.63 -6.45 -1.45
C TYR A 1074 21.68 -5.26 -1.33
N THR A 1075 20.50 -5.35 -1.93
CA THR A 1075 19.48 -4.30 -1.82
C THR A 1075 19.04 -4.14 -0.36
N PHE A 1076 18.78 -5.25 0.34
CA PHE A 1076 18.44 -5.22 1.76
C PHE A 1076 19.55 -4.62 2.63
N PHE A 1077 20.81 -4.96 2.34
CA PHE A 1077 21.98 -4.41 3.02
C PHE A 1077 22.08 -2.88 2.84
N ILE A 1078 21.95 -2.38 1.62
CA ILE A 1078 21.98 -0.92 1.34
C ILE A 1078 20.80 -0.19 1.96
N LEU A 1079 19.59 -0.76 1.91
CA LEU A 1079 18.41 -0.16 2.57
C LEU A 1079 18.57 -0.12 4.09
N THR A 1080 19.18 -1.14 4.69
CA THR A 1080 19.49 -1.14 6.13
C THR A 1080 20.52 -0.06 6.47
N ASP A 1081 21.54 0.14 5.63
CA ASP A 1081 22.55 1.20 5.81
C ASP A 1081 21.92 2.61 5.68
N MET A 1082 20.99 2.80 4.75
CA MET A 1082 20.21 4.04 4.62
C MET A 1082 19.31 4.28 5.84
N PHE A 1083 18.64 3.23 6.33
CA PHE A 1083 17.80 3.29 7.52
C PHE A 1083 18.64 3.69 8.75
N VAL A 1084 19.77 3.01 8.96
CA VAL A 1084 20.70 3.33 10.05
C VAL A 1084 21.22 4.76 9.94
N THR A 1085 21.56 5.22 8.74
CA THR A 1085 22.01 6.60 8.51
C THR A 1085 20.93 7.63 8.82
N TYR A 1086 19.68 7.37 8.45
CA TYR A 1086 18.57 8.30 8.68
C TYR A 1086 18.13 8.36 10.15
N TYR A 1087 18.10 7.20 10.83
CA TYR A 1087 17.66 7.09 12.22
C TYR A 1087 18.81 7.13 13.24
N SER A 1088 20.02 7.52 12.83
CA SER A 1088 21.22 7.48 13.67
C SER A 1088 21.13 8.34 14.94
N LYS A 1089 20.22 9.32 14.96
CA LYS A 1089 19.96 10.20 16.12
C LYS A 1089 18.86 9.70 17.06
N ASN A 1090 17.98 8.82 16.57
CA ASN A 1090 16.76 8.41 17.29
C ASN A 1090 16.88 7.04 17.98
N LEU A 1091 17.86 6.22 17.56
CA LEU A 1091 18.08 4.87 18.07
C LEU A 1091 19.30 4.81 19.01
N SER A 1092 19.33 3.82 19.91
CA SER A 1092 20.47 3.65 20.81
C SER A 1092 21.74 3.25 20.04
N PRO A 1093 22.94 3.62 20.52
CA PRO A 1093 24.21 3.34 19.84
C PRO A 1093 24.41 1.85 19.58
N ASP A 1094 24.09 1.00 20.55
CA ASP A 1094 24.25 -0.45 20.42
C ASP A 1094 23.24 -1.06 19.46
N THR A 1095 22.05 -0.47 19.30
CA THR A 1095 21.06 -0.90 18.28
C THR A 1095 21.58 -0.61 16.87
N ILE A 1096 22.10 0.60 16.66
CA ILE A 1096 22.68 1.01 15.37
C ILE A 1096 23.85 0.11 14.98
N LYS A 1097 24.81 -0.08 15.91
CA LYS A 1097 25.98 -0.94 15.70
C LYS A 1097 25.58 -2.40 15.47
N SER A 1098 24.58 -2.89 16.22
CA SER A 1098 24.05 -4.25 16.04
C SER A 1098 23.39 -4.44 14.67
N LEU A 1099 22.56 -3.51 14.21
CA LEU A 1099 21.93 -3.59 12.88
C LEU A 1099 22.98 -3.59 11.76
N GLN A 1100 24.05 -2.80 11.88
CA GLN A 1100 25.16 -2.81 10.95
C GLN A 1100 25.94 -4.13 10.96
N CYS A 1101 26.22 -4.69 12.14
CA CYS A 1101 26.92 -5.97 12.24
C CYS A 1101 26.06 -7.14 11.74
N ILE A 1102 24.79 -7.21 12.15
CA ILE A 1102 23.85 -8.28 11.74
C ILE A 1102 23.64 -8.24 10.23
N SER A 1103 23.39 -7.06 9.64
CA SER A 1103 23.21 -6.95 8.19
C SER A 1103 24.45 -7.40 7.42
N THR A 1104 25.65 -7.08 7.89
CA THR A 1104 26.92 -7.53 7.28
C THR A 1104 27.11 -9.05 7.42
N LEU A 1105 26.90 -9.61 8.62
CA LEU A 1105 27.03 -11.05 8.91
C LEU A 1105 25.98 -11.93 8.21
N ILE A 1106 24.86 -11.37 7.77
CA ILE A 1106 23.87 -12.08 6.94
C ILE A 1106 24.19 -11.94 5.45
N PHE A 1107 24.59 -10.74 5.04
CA PHE A 1107 24.87 -10.39 3.66
C PHE A 1107 26.05 -11.18 3.08
N CYS A 1108 27.17 -11.22 3.81
CA CYS A 1108 28.41 -11.82 3.33
C CYS A 1108 28.30 -13.34 3.09
N PRO A 1109 27.74 -14.19 4.00
CA PRO A 1109 27.64 -15.63 3.75
C PRO A 1109 26.74 -15.97 2.57
N VAL A 1110 25.66 -15.23 2.37
CA VAL A 1110 24.70 -15.46 1.26
C VAL A 1110 25.37 -15.20 -0.08
N ILE A 1111 26.23 -14.17 -0.19
CA ILE A 1111 27.02 -13.91 -1.40
C ILE A 1111 28.07 -15.00 -1.60
N VAL A 1112 28.83 -15.35 -0.56
CA VAL A 1112 29.85 -16.39 -0.64
C VAL A 1112 29.25 -17.72 -1.09
N TYR A 1113 28.12 -18.12 -0.49
CA TYR A 1113 27.45 -19.38 -0.79
C TYR A 1113 27.01 -19.46 -2.26
N ASN A 1114 26.35 -18.42 -2.76
CA ASN A 1114 25.77 -18.42 -4.10
C ASN A 1114 26.80 -18.20 -5.22
N LEU A 1115 27.84 -17.38 -4.98
CA LEU A 1115 28.77 -16.96 -6.03
C LEU A 1115 30.12 -17.68 -6.00
N ASN A 1116 30.53 -18.24 -4.86
CA ASN A 1116 31.83 -18.91 -4.71
C ASN A 1116 31.65 -20.39 -4.32
N TYR A 1117 30.99 -20.67 -3.18
CA TYR A 1117 30.91 -22.02 -2.62
C TYR A 1117 30.20 -23.01 -3.54
N LYS A 1118 29.00 -22.70 -4.07
CA LYS A 1118 28.28 -23.58 -5.01
C LYS A 1118 29.12 -23.99 -6.23
N LYS A 1119 30.03 -23.12 -6.67
CA LYS A 1119 30.91 -23.36 -7.82
C LYS A 1119 32.15 -24.16 -7.44
N LEU A 1120 32.71 -23.90 -6.25
CA LEU A 1120 33.81 -24.66 -5.68
C LEU A 1120 33.38 -26.06 -5.23
N ASN A 1121 32.12 -26.27 -4.85
CA ASN A 1121 31.59 -27.60 -4.52
C ASN A 1121 31.66 -28.55 -5.73
N GLY A 1122 31.54 -28.04 -6.95
CA GLY A 1122 31.80 -28.82 -8.17
C GLY A 1122 33.27 -29.26 -8.31
N VAL A 1123 34.21 -28.44 -7.84
CA VAL A 1123 35.64 -28.77 -7.78
C VAL A 1123 35.93 -29.78 -6.68
N ILE A 1124 35.29 -29.64 -5.50
CA ILE A 1124 35.42 -30.59 -4.40
C ILE A 1124 34.86 -31.96 -4.84
N ASN A 1125 33.71 -32.00 -5.49
CA ASN A 1125 33.15 -33.24 -6.06
C ASN A 1125 34.03 -33.82 -7.18
N TYR A 1126 34.66 -32.98 -8.00
CA TYR A 1126 35.63 -33.43 -8.99
C TYR A 1126 36.88 -34.03 -8.33
N CYS A 1127 37.47 -33.36 -7.35
CA CYS A 1127 38.59 -33.89 -6.56
C CYS A 1127 38.20 -35.17 -5.83
N TYR A 1128 36.99 -35.25 -5.26
CA TYR A 1128 36.46 -36.47 -4.64
C TYR A 1128 36.32 -37.59 -5.67
N SER A 1129 35.82 -37.29 -6.88
CA SER A 1129 35.70 -38.26 -7.97
C SER A 1129 37.06 -38.74 -8.51
N VAL A 1130 38.06 -37.86 -8.54
CA VAL A 1130 39.43 -38.20 -8.94
C VAL A 1130 40.11 -39.03 -7.86
N ILE A 1131 39.93 -38.68 -6.58
CA ILE A 1131 40.42 -39.48 -5.45
C ILE A 1131 39.73 -40.86 -5.43
N THR A 1132 38.41 -40.94 -5.62
CA THR A 1132 37.71 -42.24 -5.71
C THR A 1132 38.12 -43.02 -6.95
N ASN A 1133 38.38 -42.37 -8.09
CA ASN A 1133 38.89 -43.05 -9.29
C ASN A 1133 40.36 -43.50 -9.14
N ASP A 1134 41.20 -42.78 -8.40
CA ASP A 1134 42.57 -43.21 -8.07
C ASP A 1134 42.56 -44.34 -7.01
N TYR A 1135 41.59 -44.35 -6.10
CA TYR A 1135 41.33 -45.47 -5.18
C TYR A 1135 40.71 -46.68 -5.90
N GLU A 1136 39.86 -46.48 -6.92
CA GLU A 1136 39.31 -47.55 -7.77
C GLU A 1136 40.34 -48.07 -8.77
N ASN A 1137 41.26 -47.24 -9.28
CA ASN A 1137 42.35 -47.68 -10.15
C ASN A 1137 43.45 -48.42 -9.37
N ASN A 1138 43.86 -47.94 -8.19
CA ASN A 1138 44.76 -48.68 -7.29
C ASN A 1138 44.05 -49.89 -6.65
N GLY A 1139 42.73 -49.82 -6.50
CA GLY A 1139 41.86 -50.93 -6.11
C GLY A 1139 41.77 -51.99 -7.21
N ASN A 1140 41.70 -51.60 -8.48
CA ASN A 1140 41.63 -52.51 -9.63
C ASN A 1140 42.96 -53.22 -9.93
N GLU A 1141 44.11 -52.65 -9.57
CA GLU A 1141 45.39 -53.39 -9.57
C GLU A 1141 45.47 -54.41 -8.43
N ARG A 1142 44.93 -54.09 -7.24
CA ARG A 1142 44.79 -55.06 -6.13
C ARG A 1142 43.71 -56.12 -6.39
N VAL A 1143 42.66 -55.81 -7.15
CA VAL A 1143 41.60 -56.76 -7.53
C VAL A 1143 42.05 -57.68 -8.66
N LYS A 1144 42.93 -57.23 -9.57
CA LYS A 1144 43.62 -58.12 -10.53
C LYS A 1144 44.62 -59.07 -9.84
N GLN A 1145 45.34 -58.63 -8.82
CA GLN A 1145 46.17 -59.54 -7.99
C GLN A 1145 45.31 -60.48 -7.11
N ASN A 1146 44.16 -60.04 -6.62
CA ASN A 1146 43.27 -60.87 -5.80
C ASN A 1146 42.40 -61.86 -6.60
N MET A 1147 42.25 -61.67 -7.91
CA MET A 1147 41.68 -62.68 -8.83
C MET A 1147 42.67 -63.81 -9.18
N GLU A 1148 43.97 -63.63 -8.98
CA GLU A 1148 44.95 -64.73 -9.03
C GLU A 1148 45.07 -65.49 -7.70
N ILE A 1149 44.73 -64.84 -6.57
CA ILE A 1149 44.80 -65.46 -5.23
C ILE A 1149 43.55 -66.30 -4.91
N THR A 1150 42.41 -66.03 -5.54
CA THR A 1150 41.18 -66.84 -5.37
C THR A 1150 41.23 -68.21 -6.05
N ASN A 1151 42.23 -68.48 -6.91
CA ASN A 1151 42.55 -69.83 -7.38
C ASN A 1151 43.45 -70.61 -6.40
N ASN A 1152 44.02 -69.97 -5.37
CA ASN A 1152 45.00 -70.60 -4.47
C ASN A 1152 44.51 -70.90 -3.06
N ILE A 1153 43.28 -70.53 -2.69
CA ILE A 1153 42.70 -70.89 -1.37
C ILE A 1153 41.51 -71.86 -1.56
N TYR A 1154 41.73 -72.83 -2.46
CA TYR A 1154 41.23 -74.21 -2.37
C TYR A 1154 42.11 -75.06 -1.44
N LYS A 1155 43.03 -74.44 -0.70
CA LYS A 1155 43.84 -75.06 0.34
C LYS A 1155 43.52 -74.42 1.69
N SER A 1156 43.00 -75.27 2.57
CA SER A 1156 43.00 -75.17 4.04
C SER A 1156 42.31 -73.95 4.65
N LYS A 1157 41.09 -74.04 5.19
CA LYS A 1157 40.71 -74.78 6.42
C LYS A 1157 41.49 -74.22 7.62
N VAL A 1158 40.78 -73.58 8.56
CA VAL A 1158 40.90 -73.74 10.03
C VAL A 1158 40.21 -72.57 10.76
N ILE A 1159 39.04 -72.90 11.34
CA ILE A 1159 38.66 -72.66 12.76
C ILE A 1159 38.19 -71.24 13.19
N GLU A 1160 36.87 -71.18 13.34
CA GLU A 1160 36.11 -70.83 14.56
C GLU A 1160 35.77 -69.38 14.98
N ASN A 1161 34.45 -69.26 15.19
CA ASN A 1161 33.76 -68.81 16.40
C ASN A 1161 33.58 -67.32 16.74
N ASN A 1162 32.30 -66.97 16.64
CA ASN A 1162 31.44 -66.41 17.69
C ASN A 1162 31.54 -64.93 18.08
N ARG A 1163 30.35 -64.31 17.95
CA ARG A 1163 29.65 -63.47 18.94
C ARG A 1163 30.40 -62.24 19.44
N TYR A 1164 29.81 -61.06 19.30
CA TYR A 1164 28.84 -60.53 20.27
C TYR A 1164 28.25 -59.19 19.81
N SER A 1165 26.97 -59.09 20.14
CA SER A 1165 26.07 -57.94 20.25
C SER A 1165 26.60 -56.83 21.19
N VAL A 1166 26.05 -55.62 21.38
CA VAL A 1166 24.66 -55.23 21.65
C VAL A 1166 24.65 -53.71 22.02
N ILE A 1167 23.56 -53.00 21.68
CA ILE A 1167 22.88 -51.94 22.49
C ILE A 1167 23.45 -50.52 22.64
N SER A 1168 22.70 -49.58 22.04
CA SER A 1168 22.12 -48.36 22.65
C SER A 1168 23.07 -47.20 23.02
N SER A 1169 22.66 -45.95 23.23
CA SER A 1169 21.42 -45.21 23.10
C SER A 1169 21.77 -43.73 23.38
N ILE A 1170 21.01 -42.82 22.76
CA ILE A 1170 20.43 -41.63 23.42
C ILE A 1170 21.37 -40.44 23.81
N ASN A 1171 21.05 -39.31 23.15
CA ASN A 1171 20.89 -37.93 23.66
C ASN A 1171 21.91 -36.81 23.39
N TRP A 1172 21.32 -35.74 22.82
CA TRP A 1172 21.58 -34.29 22.97
C TRP A 1172 22.76 -33.67 22.21
N ALA A 1173 22.46 -33.06 21.06
CA ALA A 1173 22.47 -31.61 20.80
C ALA A 1173 22.29 -31.34 19.30
#